data_AF-A0A9D1KK69-F1
#
_entry.id   AF-A0A9D1KK69-F1
#
_cell.length_a   1.000
_cell.length_b   1.000
_cell.length_c   1.000
_cell.angle_alpha   90.00
_cell.angle_beta   90.00
_cell.angle_gamma   90.00
#
_symmetry.space_group_name_H-M   'P 1'
#
loop_
_entity.id
_entity.type
_entity.pdbx_description
1 polymer ?
#
loop_
_entity_poly.entity_id
_entity_poly.type
_entity_poly.pdbx_seq_one_letter_code
_entity_poly.pdbx_strand_id
1 'polypeptide(L)'
;MSWLEKLCYTYSSVVGHSEEKKLIPVGFIEKKVKYRITLSQDGKFLNASELAENEQDMSIPSTPKAESRTTADGQPFPLAEQLKYFVKSGDKSLRLEKYLKELEGWCAEPDAPDCIKTVYTYLSTSDILDDMTKISMLPVKYDRETEGEDRGSFVSFNVIGGEYTEPDICMRGEVIDSWNNHLMNLMADKTDLCYVEGKKLPITDSFQKLSGNSKLISAKDSDFPFQYRGRFAEEKSSALLSFDASAKIHSTYKWLLDRQGDSRYGTQWLVWNTNGFKMSSPLDVRQEYEGQADEDDEQIANVNADTFMAYAQAVKSAAAGRGNRMRDYSPERANDVVILGLQAATPGRVSVVYEQEFPGGEYISNLEHWYDSCCWSMYSYKEKCNKVSSPYPRQIARAVLGSQTVSIADADKKCSKSATKVVRRLYKCLMGCIVERRPLPEDMLKQAYGNAISPLGFQKKGKSAGWNGSEWLECVAVSCAMIRKYFLEKSDKQFNLDTLYDIGLDETLNERSYLYGRLLALAHELEIAQTDDRSNPTNAVRMMQRLALRPCETWERLHRAILPYLQRLEANKASWYQKLIGEVESLFEPMERCSDEPLSYMFLAGFACQRAQIYTPADKLPKRKTLPAPSPVIFDRATRFGAMLAVADMAELYATDGKRAGSTNALMLVSPFARNPSRAWANVHSKLIPYFEKLGEKSAHYQRMLAKIEAGFKPDERANISPLKPHYLYGYYTTRRAILAYGADQGMIAEENGMLSFSPKSREELYGSLLGIADMLERWALNENETVRSTNALRMMTAFSQRPASVWKYLRAKLEPYVRRLGHKSDKFCEQIRLLESKLEANDNKPLSGEFLNSYYIASFVNQKNIKE
;
A
#
# COMPACT_ATOMS: atom_id res chain seq x y z
N MET A 1 13.69 19.61 -24.52
CA MET A 1 13.10 19.50 -25.88
C MET A 1 13.81 18.46 -26.74
N SER A 2 14.79 17.71 -26.21
CA SER A 2 15.38 16.55 -26.88
C SER A 2 14.30 15.53 -27.27
N TRP A 3 13.21 15.41 -26.51
CA TRP A 3 12.08 14.56 -26.87
C TRP A 3 11.46 14.85 -28.26
N LEU A 4 11.50 16.10 -28.75
CA LEU A 4 11.03 16.44 -30.10
C LEU A 4 11.94 15.81 -31.16
N GLU A 5 13.24 15.85 -30.95
CA GLU A 5 14.25 15.18 -31.77
C GLU A 5 14.06 13.66 -31.73
N LYS A 6 13.79 13.09 -30.55
CA LYS A 6 13.48 11.66 -30.39
C LYS A 6 12.23 11.25 -31.16
N LEU A 7 11.19 12.09 -31.22
CA LEU A 7 10.01 11.83 -32.05
C LEU A 7 10.36 11.83 -33.55
N CYS A 8 11.20 12.75 -34.01
CA CYS A 8 11.71 12.74 -35.39
C CYS A 8 12.52 11.46 -35.68
N TYR A 9 13.38 11.02 -34.77
CA TYR A 9 14.12 9.76 -34.92
C TYR A 9 13.21 8.54 -34.97
N THR A 10 12.18 8.50 -34.11
CA THR A 10 11.16 7.45 -34.15
C THR A 10 10.40 7.49 -35.47
N TYR A 11 10.01 8.67 -36.00
CA TYR A 11 9.36 8.80 -37.31
C TYR A 11 10.16 8.10 -38.41
N SER A 12 11.44 8.45 -38.53
CA SER A 12 12.37 7.90 -39.53
C SER A 12 12.64 6.40 -39.37
N SER A 13 12.23 5.79 -38.26
CA SER A 13 12.39 4.35 -38.00
C SER A 13 11.14 3.53 -38.32
N VAL A 14 9.97 4.18 -38.42
CA VAL A 14 8.65 3.50 -38.55
C VAL A 14 8.00 3.75 -39.89
N VAL A 15 8.22 4.94 -40.47
CA VAL A 15 7.54 5.35 -41.71
C VAL A 15 7.76 4.30 -42.80
N GLY A 16 6.67 3.86 -43.44
CA GLY A 16 6.68 2.82 -44.48
C GLY A 16 6.74 1.35 -44.00
N HIS A 17 6.88 1.08 -42.70
CA HIS A 17 7.20 -0.28 -42.18
C HIS A 17 6.28 -0.80 -41.05
N SER A 18 5.23 -0.06 -40.67
CA SER A 18 4.32 -0.47 -39.58
C SER A 18 3.13 -1.31 -40.10
N GLU A 19 3.03 -2.56 -39.63
CA GLU A 19 1.95 -3.50 -40.00
C GLU A 19 0.63 -3.29 -39.22
N GLU A 20 0.66 -2.72 -38.01
CA GLU A 20 -0.54 -2.59 -37.15
C GLU A 20 -1.37 -1.32 -37.44
N LYS A 21 -0.71 -0.20 -37.81
CA LYS A 21 -1.30 1.06 -38.30
C LYS A 21 -0.21 1.86 -39.04
N LYS A 22 -0.43 2.21 -40.31
CA LYS A 22 0.56 2.95 -41.12
C LYS A 22 0.74 4.37 -40.58
N LEU A 23 1.99 4.75 -40.34
CA LEU A 23 2.34 6.14 -39.99
C LEU A 23 2.11 7.03 -41.22
N ILE A 24 1.41 8.15 -41.04
CA ILE A 24 1.05 9.05 -42.14
C ILE A 24 2.33 9.79 -42.64
N PRO A 25 2.58 9.79 -43.97
CA PRO A 25 3.68 10.55 -44.58
C PRO A 25 3.62 12.05 -44.26
N VAL A 26 4.78 12.72 -44.25
CA VAL A 26 4.84 14.18 -44.16
C VAL A 26 4.06 14.78 -45.34
N GLY A 27 3.26 15.82 -45.07
CA GLY A 27 2.40 16.45 -46.07
C GLY A 27 1.05 15.77 -46.27
N PHE A 28 0.72 14.75 -45.49
CA PHE A 28 -0.58 14.08 -45.50
C PHE A 28 -1.22 14.07 -44.10
N ILE A 29 -2.54 13.97 -44.07
CA ILE A 29 -3.32 13.80 -42.83
C ILE A 29 -4.49 12.83 -43.07
N GLU A 30 -4.94 12.15 -42.02
CA GLU A 30 -6.11 11.28 -42.08
C GLU A 30 -7.40 12.08 -41.81
N LYS A 31 -8.41 11.88 -42.66
CA LYS A 31 -9.75 12.48 -42.54
C LYS A 31 -10.82 11.48 -42.88
N LYS A 32 -11.97 11.63 -42.21
CA LYS A 32 -13.21 10.96 -42.59
C LYS A 32 -13.84 11.62 -43.80
N VAL A 33 -13.74 10.97 -44.94
CA VAL A 33 -14.32 11.36 -46.23
C VAL A 33 -15.64 10.64 -46.42
N LYS A 34 -16.72 11.39 -46.57
CA LYS A 34 -18.07 10.83 -46.71
C LYS A 34 -18.41 10.53 -48.17
N TYR A 35 -18.03 11.41 -49.08
CA TYR A 35 -18.42 11.33 -50.50
C TYR A 35 -17.22 11.17 -51.41
N ARG A 36 -17.38 10.38 -52.48
CA ARG A 36 -16.41 10.23 -53.57
C ARG A 36 -17.05 10.61 -54.89
N ILE A 37 -16.38 11.45 -55.66
CA ILE A 37 -16.80 11.88 -56.98
C ILE A 37 -15.94 11.20 -58.02
N THR A 38 -16.58 10.62 -59.03
CA THR A 38 -15.93 9.89 -60.10
C THR A 38 -16.03 10.68 -61.39
N LEU A 39 -14.87 10.97 -61.99
CA LEU A 39 -14.72 11.75 -63.21
C LEU A 39 -14.14 10.88 -64.33
N SER A 40 -14.45 11.21 -65.59
CA SER A 40 -13.72 10.68 -66.74
C SER A 40 -12.37 11.38 -66.90
N GLN A 41 -11.45 10.80 -67.68
CA GLN A 41 -10.16 11.41 -68.00
C GLN A 41 -10.28 12.83 -68.60
N ASP A 42 -11.34 13.10 -69.37
CA ASP A 42 -11.66 14.41 -69.94
C ASP A 42 -12.32 15.41 -68.96
N GLY A 43 -12.50 15.05 -67.69
CA GLY A 43 -13.07 15.93 -66.66
C GLY A 43 -14.58 16.00 -66.63
N LYS A 44 -15.28 15.02 -67.23
CA LYS A 44 -16.75 14.92 -67.14
C LYS A 44 -17.17 14.16 -65.90
N PHE A 45 -18.23 14.64 -65.24
CA PHE A 45 -18.85 13.92 -64.13
C PHE A 45 -19.44 12.58 -64.59
N LEU A 46 -19.11 11.49 -63.89
CA LEU A 46 -19.65 10.16 -64.15
C LEU A 46 -20.60 9.72 -63.04
N ASN A 47 -20.18 9.84 -61.77
CA ASN A 47 -20.96 9.38 -60.62
C ASN A 47 -20.49 10.05 -59.32
N ALA A 48 -21.31 10.01 -58.27
CA ALA A 48 -20.91 10.26 -56.91
C ALA A 48 -21.53 9.22 -55.97
N SER A 49 -20.77 8.77 -54.97
CA SER A 49 -21.20 7.76 -54.02
C SER A 49 -20.82 8.13 -52.59
N GLU A 50 -21.63 7.71 -51.63
CA GLU A 50 -21.26 7.72 -50.21
C GLU A 50 -20.36 6.52 -49.92
N LEU A 51 -19.24 6.76 -49.23
CA LEU A 51 -18.30 5.72 -48.85
C LEU A 51 -18.82 4.95 -47.62
N ALA A 52 -18.65 3.63 -47.63
CA ALA A 52 -18.94 2.79 -46.47
C ALA A 52 -18.09 3.22 -45.26
N GLU A 53 -18.60 3.09 -44.04
CA GLU A 53 -17.94 3.61 -42.83
C GLU A 53 -16.49 3.15 -42.66
N ASN A 54 -16.17 1.91 -43.07
CA ASN A 54 -14.84 1.33 -43.03
C ASN A 54 -13.87 1.86 -44.11
N GLU A 55 -14.37 2.59 -45.11
CA GLU A 55 -13.60 3.19 -46.20
C GLU A 55 -13.46 4.71 -46.06
N GLN A 56 -14.09 5.33 -45.05
CA GLN A 56 -14.10 6.79 -44.90
C GLN A 56 -12.77 7.34 -44.38
N ASP A 57 -11.99 6.57 -43.63
CA ASP A 57 -10.70 7.00 -43.12
C ASP A 57 -9.66 7.01 -44.25
N MET A 58 -9.42 8.19 -44.84
CA MET A 58 -8.56 8.39 -46.00
C MET A 58 -7.38 9.30 -45.68
N SER A 59 -6.22 8.99 -46.24
CA SER A 59 -5.03 9.86 -46.18
C SER A 59 -5.09 10.88 -47.31
N ILE A 60 -5.14 12.16 -46.96
CA ILE A 60 -5.31 13.26 -47.93
C ILE A 60 -4.12 14.23 -47.86
N PRO A 61 -3.74 14.87 -48.98
CA PRO A 61 -2.73 15.91 -49.00
C PRO A 61 -3.05 17.07 -48.04
N SER A 62 -2.01 17.72 -47.52
CA SER A 62 -2.15 18.74 -46.50
C SER A 62 -1.02 19.75 -46.45
N THR A 63 -1.36 20.98 -46.05
CA THR A 63 -0.42 22.07 -45.75
C THR A 63 -0.53 22.49 -44.29
N PRO A 64 0.53 23.04 -43.66
CA PRO A 64 0.46 23.53 -42.27
C PRO A 64 -0.66 24.55 -42.01
N LYS A 65 -0.97 25.37 -43.02
CA LYS A 65 -2.05 26.35 -42.95
C LYS A 65 -3.42 25.67 -42.91
N ALA A 66 -3.63 24.61 -43.70
CA ALA A 66 -4.86 23.83 -43.69
C ALA A 66 -5.05 23.11 -42.34
N GLU A 67 -3.99 22.49 -41.81
CA GLU A 67 -4.04 21.75 -40.54
C GLU A 67 -4.23 22.65 -39.31
N SER A 68 -3.71 23.87 -39.37
CA SER A 68 -3.79 24.85 -38.27
C SER A 68 -5.07 25.68 -38.26
N ARG A 69 -6.00 25.47 -39.22
CA ARG A 69 -7.20 26.30 -39.40
C ARG A 69 -8.11 26.32 -38.16
N THR A 70 -8.56 27.51 -37.78
CA THR A 70 -9.48 27.76 -36.67
C THR A 70 -10.78 28.46 -37.10
N THR A 71 -10.77 29.13 -38.25
CA THR A 71 -11.91 29.83 -38.83
C THR A 71 -12.71 28.93 -39.79
N ALA A 72 -13.96 29.30 -40.06
CA ALA A 72 -14.85 28.56 -40.97
C ALA A 72 -14.35 28.55 -42.43
N ASP A 73 -13.52 29.53 -42.82
CA ASP A 73 -13.03 29.81 -44.19
C ASP A 73 -11.49 29.76 -44.29
N GLY A 74 -10.88 28.83 -43.56
CA GLY A 74 -9.44 28.59 -43.54
C GLY A 74 -8.87 28.10 -44.89
N GLN A 75 -7.57 27.79 -44.91
CA GLN A 75 -6.94 27.18 -46.08
C GLN A 75 -7.56 25.80 -46.34
N PRO A 76 -7.87 25.45 -47.59
CA PRO A 76 -8.42 24.14 -47.91
C PRO A 76 -7.37 23.01 -47.85
N PHE A 77 -7.85 21.78 -47.72
CA PHE A 77 -7.07 20.57 -47.96
C PHE A 77 -7.11 20.24 -49.46
N PRO A 78 -5.96 20.04 -50.12
CA PRO A 78 -5.92 19.68 -51.55
C PRO A 78 -6.51 18.29 -51.80
N LEU A 79 -7.18 18.14 -52.94
CA LEU A 79 -7.81 16.90 -53.45
C LEU A 79 -8.89 16.27 -52.56
N ALA A 80 -9.11 16.75 -51.34
CA ALA A 80 -10.27 16.38 -50.55
C ALA A 80 -10.62 17.47 -49.52
N GLU A 81 -11.87 17.94 -49.49
CA GLU A 81 -12.29 19.00 -48.56
C GLU A 81 -13.76 18.89 -48.19
N GLN A 82 -14.16 19.57 -47.12
CA GLN A 82 -15.55 19.77 -46.72
C GLN A 82 -16.39 20.32 -47.88
N LEU A 83 -17.57 19.73 -48.11
CA LEU A 83 -18.47 20.03 -49.22
C LEU A 83 -18.70 21.54 -49.41
N LYS A 84 -18.80 22.31 -48.31
CA LYS A 84 -18.96 23.76 -48.33
C LYS A 84 -17.86 24.56 -49.06
N TYR A 85 -16.70 23.97 -49.32
CA TYR A 85 -15.64 24.60 -50.13
C TYR A 85 -15.85 24.45 -51.62
N PHE A 86 -16.67 23.48 -52.03
CA PHE A 86 -16.92 23.18 -53.43
C PHE A 86 -18.23 23.80 -53.97
N VAL A 87 -19.15 24.18 -53.08
CA VAL A 87 -20.44 24.75 -53.47
C VAL A 87 -20.30 26.19 -53.96
N LYS A 88 -20.92 26.49 -55.11
CA LYS A 88 -21.08 27.84 -55.65
C LYS A 88 -22.25 28.54 -54.96
N SER A 89 -21.96 29.41 -53.99
CA SER A 89 -22.96 30.29 -53.36
C SER A 89 -22.88 31.69 -53.98
N GLY A 90 -23.86 32.05 -54.81
CA GLY A 90 -23.90 33.34 -55.53
C GLY A 90 -22.81 33.51 -56.59
N ASP A 91 -22.53 34.76 -57.00
CA ASP A 91 -21.57 35.08 -58.07
C ASP A 91 -20.09 34.85 -57.69
N LYS A 92 -19.75 34.74 -56.40
CA LYS A 92 -18.35 34.51 -55.92
C LYS A 92 -18.30 33.71 -54.62
N SER A 93 -18.01 32.41 -54.72
CA SER A 93 -17.70 31.57 -53.55
C SER A 93 -16.22 31.72 -53.17
N LEU A 94 -15.93 32.56 -52.17
CA LEU A 94 -14.55 32.80 -51.67
C LEU A 94 -13.81 31.51 -51.27
N ARG A 95 -14.53 30.46 -50.86
CA ARG A 95 -13.94 29.16 -50.48
C ARG A 95 -13.52 28.36 -51.70
N LEU A 96 -14.38 28.30 -52.72
CA LEU A 96 -14.07 27.64 -53.99
C LEU A 96 -12.95 28.36 -54.73
N GLU A 97 -12.96 29.70 -54.74
CA GLU A 97 -11.87 30.49 -55.32
C GLU A 97 -10.52 30.20 -54.65
N LYS A 98 -10.49 30.11 -53.31
CA LYS A 98 -9.28 29.72 -52.56
C LYS A 98 -8.82 28.30 -52.92
N TYR A 99 -9.76 27.35 -53.02
CA TYR A 99 -9.47 25.97 -53.37
C TYR A 99 -8.90 25.86 -54.79
N LEU A 100 -9.57 26.49 -55.77
CA LEU A 100 -9.14 26.50 -57.16
C LEU A 100 -7.77 27.16 -57.31
N LYS A 101 -7.51 28.26 -56.63
CA LYS A 101 -6.20 28.92 -56.67
C LYS A 101 -5.06 28.04 -56.14
N GLU A 102 -5.32 27.28 -55.07
CA GLU A 102 -4.33 26.34 -54.53
C GLU A 102 -4.08 25.18 -55.51
N LEU A 103 -5.15 24.62 -56.08
CA LEU A 103 -5.05 23.54 -57.04
C LEU A 103 -4.42 23.98 -58.38
N GLU A 104 -4.69 25.20 -58.83
CA GLU A 104 -4.07 25.82 -60.01
C GLU A 104 -2.55 25.95 -59.83
N GLY A 105 -2.11 26.38 -58.65
CA GLY A 105 -0.69 26.46 -58.32
C GLY A 105 0.01 25.10 -58.41
N TRP A 106 -0.65 24.03 -57.97
CA TRP A 106 -0.13 22.67 -58.12
C TRP A 106 -0.16 22.19 -59.58
N CYS A 107 -1.23 22.47 -60.32
CA CYS A 107 -1.34 22.12 -61.74
C CYS A 107 -0.29 22.80 -62.64
N ALA A 108 0.27 23.93 -62.19
CA ALA A 108 1.30 24.67 -62.91
C ALA A 108 2.72 24.06 -62.76
N GLU A 109 2.91 23.08 -61.87
CA GLU A 109 4.19 22.40 -61.69
C GLU A 109 4.53 21.51 -62.90
N PRO A 110 5.81 21.39 -63.30
CA PRO A 110 6.21 20.64 -64.51
C PRO A 110 5.83 19.16 -64.49
N ASP A 111 5.74 18.57 -63.31
CA ASP A 111 5.46 17.16 -63.04
C ASP A 111 4.04 16.91 -62.51
N ALA A 112 3.14 17.89 -62.62
CA ALA A 112 1.75 17.75 -62.15
C ALA A 112 0.99 16.66 -62.92
N PRO A 113 0.48 15.61 -62.23
CA PRO A 113 -0.27 14.53 -62.85
C PRO A 113 -1.55 15.01 -63.55
N ASP A 114 -1.87 14.41 -64.70
CA ASP A 114 -3.04 14.81 -65.48
C ASP A 114 -4.36 14.63 -64.72
N CYS A 115 -4.44 13.64 -63.83
CA CYS A 115 -5.63 13.42 -62.99
C CYS A 115 -5.96 14.63 -62.09
N ILE A 116 -4.97 15.39 -61.65
CA ILE A 116 -5.17 16.61 -60.85
C ILE A 116 -5.72 17.73 -61.75
N LYS A 117 -5.20 17.87 -62.96
CA LYS A 117 -5.68 18.84 -63.98
C LYS A 117 -7.12 18.53 -64.37
N THR A 118 -7.49 17.25 -64.45
CA THR A 118 -8.87 16.79 -64.66
C THR A 118 -9.80 17.27 -63.54
N VAL A 119 -9.40 17.12 -62.27
CA VAL A 119 -10.17 17.61 -61.11
C VAL A 119 -10.28 19.14 -61.13
N TYR A 120 -9.19 19.85 -61.42
CA TYR A 120 -9.20 21.32 -61.55
C TYR A 120 -10.18 21.78 -62.63
N THR A 121 -10.12 21.16 -63.81
CA THR A 121 -11.00 21.46 -64.93
C THR A 121 -12.46 21.28 -64.52
N TYR A 122 -12.80 20.12 -63.94
CA TYR A 122 -14.16 19.84 -63.47
C TYR A 122 -14.66 20.89 -62.46
N LEU A 123 -13.87 21.18 -61.42
CA LEU A 123 -14.26 22.14 -60.38
C LEU A 123 -14.37 23.58 -60.89
N SER A 124 -13.60 23.95 -61.91
CA SER A 124 -13.66 25.28 -62.53
C SER A 124 -14.91 25.48 -63.40
N THR A 125 -15.37 24.42 -64.09
CA THR A 125 -16.48 24.53 -65.06
C THR A 125 -17.83 24.10 -64.50
N SER A 126 -17.86 23.15 -63.58
CA SER A 126 -19.09 22.46 -63.15
C SER A 126 -19.54 22.85 -61.74
N ASP A 127 -20.76 22.50 -61.35
CA ASP A 127 -21.27 22.68 -59.99
C ASP A 127 -21.44 21.30 -59.34
N ILE A 128 -20.58 21.02 -58.36
CA ILE A 128 -20.52 19.73 -57.67
C ILE A 128 -21.84 19.36 -57.01
N LEU A 129 -22.55 20.36 -56.46
CA LEU A 129 -23.76 20.14 -55.68
C LEU A 129 -24.91 19.76 -56.61
N ASP A 130 -25.01 20.44 -57.77
CA ASP A 130 -26.00 20.11 -58.79
C ASP A 130 -25.77 18.72 -59.37
N ASP A 131 -24.52 18.31 -59.57
CA ASP A 131 -24.21 16.98 -60.07
C ASP A 131 -24.49 15.88 -59.03
N MET A 132 -24.16 16.11 -57.75
CA MET A 132 -24.44 15.15 -56.68
C MET A 132 -25.95 14.99 -56.41
N THR A 133 -26.72 16.07 -56.48
CA THR A 133 -28.18 16.04 -56.21
C THR A 133 -29.00 15.42 -57.34
N LYS A 134 -28.47 15.31 -58.56
CA LYS A 134 -29.09 14.57 -59.66
C LYS A 134 -29.09 13.05 -59.44
N ILE A 135 -28.28 12.53 -58.52
CA ILE A 135 -28.20 11.11 -58.21
C ILE A 135 -29.30 10.74 -57.20
N SER A 136 -30.35 10.08 -57.69
CA SER A 136 -31.55 9.75 -56.90
C SER A 136 -31.30 8.90 -55.65
N MET A 137 -30.20 8.13 -55.63
CA MET A 137 -29.83 7.23 -54.53
C MET A 137 -28.80 7.83 -53.57
N LEU A 138 -28.37 9.08 -53.75
CA LEU A 138 -27.38 9.74 -52.89
C LEU A 138 -28.07 10.81 -52.01
N PRO A 139 -28.25 10.57 -50.70
CA PRO A 139 -29.00 11.47 -49.82
C PRO A 139 -28.13 12.65 -49.34
N VAL A 140 -27.79 13.56 -50.23
CA VAL A 140 -27.01 14.77 -49.89
C VAL A 140 -27.91 15.79 -49.21
N LYS A 141 -27.61 16.14 -47.96
CA LYS A 141 -28.35 17.14 -47.16
C LYS A 141 -27.55 18.43 -47.05
N TYR A 142 -27.46 19.15 -48.17
CA TYR A 142 -26.82 20.47 -48.23
C TYR A 142 -27.76 21.47 -48.90
N ASP A 143 -27.94 22.63 -48.26
CA ASP A 143 -28.72 23.75 -48.79
C ASP A 143 -27.80 24.96 -49.00
N ARG A 144 -27.98 25.69 -50.11
CA ARG A 144 -27.04 26.77 -50.51
C ARG A 144 -27.09 27.97 -49.55
N GLU A 145 -28.18 28.18 -48.81
CA GLU A 145 -28.35 29.29 -47.88
C GLU A 145 -28.00 28.92 -46.43
N THR A 146 -28.43 27.74 -45.98
CA THR A 146 -28.30 27.28 -44.59
C THR A 146 -27.13 26.29 -44.38
N GLU A 147 -26.42 25.92 -45.44
CA GLU A 147 -25.32 24.95 -45.53
C GLU A 147 -25.69 23.50 -45.15
N GLY A 148 -26.80 23.24 -44.46
CA GLY A 148 -27.29 21.89 -44.15
C GLY A 148 -26.39 21.04 -43.24
N GLU A 149 -26.78 19.76 -43.05
CA GLU A 149 -26.06 18.79 -42.20
C GLU A 149 -24.70 18.39 -42.81
N ASP A 150 -24.63 18.31 -44.14
CA ASP A 150 -23.45 17.81 -44.87
C ASP A 150 -22.37 18.85 -45.13
N ARG A 151 -22.51 20.08 -44.62
CA ARG A 151 -21.51 21.13 -44.83
C ARG A 151 -20.09 20.78 -44.41
N GLY A 152 -19.98 19.95 -43.38
CA GLY A 152 -18.72 19.51 -42.80
C GLY A 152 -18.20 18.18 -43.36
N SER A 153 -19.00 17.53 -44.22
CA SER A 153 -18.69 16.23 -44.83
C SER A 153 -17.60 16.40 -45.88
N PHE A 154 -16.49 15.64 -45.77
CA PHE A 154 -15.41 15.69 -46.75
C PHE A 154 -15.79 14.95 -48.04
N VAL A 155 -15.33 15.50 -49.17
CA VAL A 155 -15.51 14.97 -50.51
C VAL A 155 -14.12 14.70 -51.12
N SER A 156 -13.93 13.53 -51.72
CA SER A 156 -12.73 13.13 -52.48
C SER A 156 -13.06 12.88 -53.96
N PHE A 157 -12.03 12.71 -54.79
CA PHE A 157 -12.18 12.48 -56.23
C PHE A 157 -11.51 11.19 -56.69
N ASN A 158 -12.06 10.60 -57.75
CA ASN A 158 -11.53 9.49 -58.52
C ASN A 158 -11.59 9.87 -60.01
N VAL A 159 -10.54 9.58 -60.78
CA VAL A 159 -10.51 9.79 -62.23
C VAL A 159 -10.32 8.45 -62.93
N ILE A 160 -11.29 8.05 -63.75
CA ILE A 160 -11.29 6.79 -64.51
C ILE A 160 -10.58 6.99 -65.85
N GLY A 161 -9.52 6.20 -66.08
CA GLY A 161 -8.74 6.12 -67.32
C GLY A 161 -7.29 5.71 -67.02
N GLY A 162 -6.65 4.86 -67.84
CA GLY A 162 -5.30 4.30 -67.63
C GLY A 162 -5.26 2.95 -66.86
N GLU A 163 -4.09 2.29 -66.82
CA GLU A 163 -3.85 1.05 -66.03
C GLU A 163 -3.59 1.35 -64.53
N TYR A 164 -4.46 2.14 -63.89
CA TYR A 164 -4.29 2.45 -62.46
C TYR A 164 -5.06 1.47 -61.58
N THR A 165 -4.37 0.92 -60.57
CA THR A 165 -4.96 -0.01 -59.59
C THR A 165 -5.57 0.69 -58.37
N GLU A 166 -5.20 1.95 -58.10
CA GLU A 166 -5.65 2.72 -56.93
C GLU A 166 -6.79 3.70 -57.31
N PRO A 167 -8.03 3.46 -56.85
CA PRO A 167 -9.17 4.33 -57.15
C PRO A 167 -9.12 5.70 -56.46
N ASP A 168 -8.42 5.86 -55.34
CA ASP A 168 -8.25 7.19 -54.74
C ASP A 168 -7.08 7.95 -55.34
N ILE A 169 -7.35 9.11 -55.95
CA ILE A 169 -6.29 9.93 -56.55
C ILE A 169 -5.25 10.37 -55.50
N CYS A 170 -5.66 10.56 -54.24
CA CYS A 170 -4.76 11.02 -53.18
C CYS A 170 -3.67 9.99 -52.85
N MET A 171 -3.91 8.72 -53.17
CA MET A 171 -3.06 7.58 -52.83
C MET A 171 -2.26 7.03 -54.02
N ARG A 172 -2.40 7.63 -55.21
CA ARG A 172 -1.60 7.26 -56.39
C ARG A 172 -0.15 7.70 -56.20
N GLY A 173 0.81 6.82 -56.51
CA GLY A 173 2.24 7.11 -56.34
C GLY A 173 2.68 8.41 -57.02
N GLU A 174 2.24 8.64 -58.25
CA GLU A 174 2.53 9.87 -59.01
C GLU A 174 2.00 11.15 -58.34
N VAL A 175 0.83 11.08 -57.70
CA VAL A 175 0.21 12.21 -56.99
C VAL A 175 0.95 12.47 -55.68
N ILE A 176 1.35 11.41 -54.97
CA ILE A 176 2.14 11.52 -53.75
C ILE A 176 3.49 12.19 -54.04
N ASP A 177 4.20 11.73 -55.08
CA ASP A 177 5.50 12.27 -55.46
C ASP A 177 5.39 13.74 -55.90
N SER A 178 4.42 14.06 -56.76
CA SER A 178 4.17 15.45 -57.20
C SER A 178 3.74 16.36 -56.04
N TRP A 179 2.90 15.89 -55.12
CA TRP A 179 2.50 16.68 -53.95
C TRP A 179 3.70 17.00 -53.06
N ASN A 180 4.57 16.03 -52.83
CA ASN A 180 5.77 16.24 -52.03
C ASN A 180 6.68 17.30 -52.65
N ASN A 181 6.87 17.28 -53.98
CA ASN A 181 7.64 18.30 -54.69
C ASN A 181 7.00 19.68 -54.59
N HIS A 182 5.70 19.78 -54.86
CA HIS A 182 4.95 21.03 -54.77
C HIS A 182 4.97 21.61 -53.35
N LEU A 183 4.79 20.77 -52.34
CA LEU A 183 4.83 21.16 -50.94
C LEU A 183 6.21 21.68 -50.52
N MET A 184 7.29 21.09 -51.03
CA MET A 184 8.65 21.60 -50.81
C MET A 184 8.86 22.98 -51.45
N ASN A 185 8.35 23.18 -52.67
CA ASN A 185 8.38 24.48 -53.36
C ASN A 185 7.61 25.55 -52.60
N LEU A 186 6.38 25.24 -52.12
CA LEU A 186 5.55 26.14 -51.33
C LEU A 186 6.21 26.65 -50.05
N MET A 187 7.18 25.89 -49.52
CA MET A 187 7.83 26.17 -48.24
C MET A 187 9.24 26.76 -48.41
N ALA A 188 9.80 26.78 -49.64
CA ALA A 188 11.18 27.15 -49.92
C ALA A 188 11.53 28.62 -49.56
N ASP A 189 10.56 29.53 -49.61
CA ASP A 189 10.78 30.98 -49.44
C ASP A 189 11.21 31.40 -48.03
N LYS A 190 11.01 30.54 -47.01
CA LYS A 190 11.28 30.87 -45.61
C LYS A 190 12.16 29.80 -44.98
N THR A 191 13.48 29.97 -45.10
CA THR A 191 14.46 29.08 -44.48
C THR A 191 15.13 29.73 -43.28
N ASP A 192 15.24 28.98 -42.19
CA ASP A 192 15.99 29.38 -40.99
C ASP A 192 16.45 28.14 -40.21
N LEU A 193 17.20 28.33 -39.13
CA LEU A 193 17.70 27.26 -38.28
C LEU A 193 16.54 26.55 -37.56
N CYS A 194 16.27 25.30 -37.93
CA CYS A 194 15.39 24.42 -37.16
C CYS A 194 16.07 23.99 -35.86
N TYR A 195 15.50 24.35 -34.72
CA TYR A 195 16.11 24.08 -33.41
C TYR A 195 16.12 22.60 -33.02
N VAL A 196 15.29 21.76 -33.67
CA VAL A 196 15.25 20.31 -33.44
C VAL A 196 16.27 19.58 -34.32
N GLU A 197 16.44 19.98 -35.58
CA GLU A 197 17.36 19.31 -36.50
C GLU A 197 18.76 19.94 -36.57
N GLY A 198 18.93 21.15 -36.03
CA GLY A 198 20.20 21.89 -36.08
C GLY A 198 20.62 22.32 -37.49
N LYS A 199 19.70 22.31 -38.46
CA LYS A 199 19.94 22.63 -39.88
C LYS A 199 19.09 23.81 -40.34
N LYS A 200 19.58 24.56 -41.34
CA LYS A 200 18.79 25.58 -42.02
C LYS A 200 17.79 24.91 -42.97
N LEU A 201 16.51 25.01 -42.65
CA LEU A 201 15.41 24.31 -43.33
C LEU A 201 14.19 25.22 -43.47
N PRO A 202 13.24 24.89 -44.37
CA PRO A 202 11.95 25.57 -44.46
C PRO A 202 11.19 25.59 -43.13
N ILE A 203 10.96 26.77 -42.54
CA ILE A 203 10.32 26.94 -41.23
C ILE A 203 8.81 27.10 -41.32
N THR A 204 8.10 26.65 -40.28
CA THR A 204 6.63 26.85 -40.16
C THR A 204 6.27 27.76 -38.98
N ASP A 205 5.35 28.68 -39.23
CA ASP A 205 4.71 29.54 -38.21
C ASP A 205 3.37 28.95 -37.71
N SER A 206 2.93 27.86 -38.33
CA SER A 206 1.61 27.25 -38.15
C SER A 206 1.78 25.81 -37.67
N PHE A 207 1.64 25.61 -36.36
CA PHE A 207 1.71 24.28 -35.76
C PHE A 207 0.36 23.57 -35.78
N GLN A 208 0.43 22.25 -35.98
CA GLN A 208 -0.72 21.34 -35.92
C GLN A 208 -1.35 21.32 -34.54
N LYS A 209 -2.63 20.94 -34.49
CA LYS A 209 -3.34 20.66 -33.24
C LYS A 209 -3.01 19.25 -32.75
N LEU A 210 -2.78 19.12 -31.44
CA LEU A 210 -2.39 17.88 -30.79
C LEU A 210 -3.61 17.11 -30.26
N SER A 211 -4.52 17.81 -29.55
CA SER A 211 -5.76 17.25 -29.00
C SER A 211 -6.87 18.31 -29.04
N GLY A 212 -7.94 18.03 -29.77
CA GLY A 212 -8.99 19.00 -30.05
C GLY A 212 -8.42 20.26 -30.73
N ASN A 213 -8.66 21.44 -30.15
CA ASN A 213 -8.12 22.71 -30.64
C ASN A 213 -6.76 23.09 -30.03
N SER A 214 -6.17 22.24 -29.20
CA SER A 214 -5.00 22.59 -28.41
C SER A 214 -3.69 22.36 -29.17
N LYS A 215 -2.79 23.34 -29.10
CA LYS A 215 -1.45 23.27 -29.69
C LYS A 215 -0.40 23.04 -28.61
N LEU A 216 0.63 22.29 -28.96
CA LEU A 216 1.82 22.06 -28.13
C LEU A 216 2.78 23.26 -28.20
N ILE A 217 3.00 23.76 -29.41
CA ILE A 217 3.83 24.94 -29.68
C ILE A 217 2.90 26.04 -30.16
N SER A 218 2.82 27.11 -29.38
CA SER A 218 2.00 28.27 -29.69
C SER A 218 2.62 29.48 -29.01
N ALA A 219 2.85 30.54 -29.79
CA ALA A 219 3.39 31.79 -29.29
C ALA A 219 2.51 33.01 -29.61
N LYS A 220 1.41 32.80 -30.37
CA LYS A 220 0.48 33.87 -30.75
C LYS A 220 -0.31 34.36 -29.55
N ASP A 221 -0.08 35.61 -29.19
CA ASP A 221 -0.98 36.42 -28.39
C ASP A 221 -0.79 37.89 -28.79
N SER A 222 -1.53 38.33 -29.82
CA SER A 222 -1.48 39.72 -30.32
C SER A 222 -1.84 40.73 -29.23
N ASP A 223 -2.61 40.28 -28.24
CA ASP A 223 -3.21 41.14 -27.23
C ASP A 223 -2.36 41.18 -25.94
N PHE A 224 -1.45 40.21 -25.74
CA PHE A 224 -0.59 40.08 -24.56
C PHE A 224 0.88 39.80 -24.90
N PRO A 225 1.64 40.81 -25.38
CA PRO A 225 3.02 40.65 -25.85
C PRO A 225 4.04 40.31 -24.74
N PHE A 226 3.65 40.35 -23.46
CA PHE A 226 4.51 40.00 -22.31
C PHE A 226 4.88 38.51 -22.23
N GLN A 227 4.35 37.64 -23.08
CA GLN A 227 4.69 36.21 -23.10
C GLN A 227 6.11 35.94 -23.65
N TYR A 228 6.64 36.81 -24.52
CA TYR A 228 7.99 36.67 -25.07
C TYR A 228 8.83 37.95 -24.96
N ARG A 229 8.20 39.15 -24.98
CA ARG A 229 8.93 40.42 -24.88
C ARG A 229 9.62 40.54 -23.52
N GLY A 230 10.91 40.89 -23.55
CA GLY A 230 11.79 40.90 -22.37
C GLY A 230 12.69 39.67 -22.25
N ARG A 231 12.37 38.57 -22.96
CA ARG A 231 13.27 37.42 -23.15
C ARG A 231 13.74 37.28 -24.60
N PHE A 232 12.83 37.51 -25.55
CA PHE A 232 13.08 37.43 -26.98
C PHE A 232 12.65 38.72 -27.68
N ALA A 233 13.33 39.05 -28.77
CA ALA A 233 12.99 40.20 -29.63
C ALA A 233 11.72 39.93 -30.44
N GLU A 234 11.60 38.72 -30.99
CA GLU A 234 10.45 38.27 -31.78
C GLU A 234 9.79 37.04 -31.15
N GLU A 235 8.50 36.86 -31.43
CA GLU A 235 7.72 35.68 -31.01
C GLU A 235 8.43 34.37 -31.41
N LYS A 236 8.94 34.36 -32.64
CA LYS A 236 9.53 33.19 -33.30
C LYS A 236 10.89 32.78 -32.75
N SER A 237 11.60 33.71 -32.10
CA SER A 237 12.94 33.41 -31.57
C SER A 237 12.94 32.35 -30.46
N SER A 238 11.78 32.11 -29.85
CA SER A 238 11.61 31.16 -28.73
C SER A 238 11.66 29.69 -29.16
N ALA A 239 11.07 29.33 -30.31
CA ALA A 239 11.06 27.98 -30.86
C ALA A 239 10.81 28.04 -32.38
N LEU A 240 11.86 27.85 -33.16
CA LEU A 240 11.81 27.73 -34.62
C LEU A 240 11.93 26.26 -35.02
N LEU A 241 10.94 25.76 -35.77
CA LEU A 241 10.92 24.40 -36.29
C LEU A 241 10.77 24.41 -37.80
N SER A 242 11.45 23.47 -38.45
CA SER A 242 11.16 23.15 -39.84
C SER A 242 9.75 22.58 -39.96
N PHE A 243 9.15 22.79 -41.12
CA PHE A 243 7.89 22.14 -41.47
C PHE A 243 7.97 20.63 -41.33
N ASP A 244 9.02 20.05 -41.90
CA ASP A 244 9.28 18.62 -41.88
C ASP A 244 9.38 18.07 -40.45
N ALA A 245 10.18 18.70 -39.58
CA ALA A 245 10.26 18.31 -38.16
C ALA A 245 8.90 18.41 -37.47
N SER A 246 8.17 19.51 -37.67
CA SER A 246 6.83 19.69 -37.09
C SER A 246 5.88 18.57 -37.51
N ALA A 247 5.84 18.22 -38.80
CA ALA A 247 4.98 17.16 -39.31
C ALA A 247 5.36 15.80 -38.70
N LYS A 248 6.66 15.46 -38.69
CA LYS A 248 7.18 14.22 -38.10
C LYS A 248 6.80 14.09 -36.62
N ILE A 249 7.02 15.15 -35.83
CA ILE A 249 6.71 15.20 -34.40
C ILE A 249 5.24 14.89 -34.14
N HIS A 250 4.32 15.56 -34.83
CA HIS A 250 2.88 15.43 -34.57
C HIS A 250 2.34 14.09 -35.06
N SER A 251 2.78 13.61 -36.23
CA SER A 251 2.40 12.30 -36.76
C SER A 251 2.86 11.17 -35.85
N THR A 252 4.14 11.19 -35.44
CA THR A 252 4.68 10.17 -34.52
C THR A 252 4.02 10.24 -33.15
N TYR A 253 3.78 11.43 -32.62
CA TYR A 253 3.11 11.57 -31.32
C TYR A 253 1.69 10.96 -31.33
N LYS A 254 0.88 11.30 -32.34
CA LYS A 254 -0.48 10.74 -32.48
C LYS A 254 -0.44 9.21 -32.63
N TRP A 255 0.45 8.71 -33.49
CA TRP A 255 0.64 7.28 -33.68
C TRP A 255 1.05 6.57 -32.40
N LEU A 256 1.98 7.13 -31.63
CA LEU A 256 2.39 6.59 -30.34
C LEU A 256 1.26 6.64 -29.30
N LEU A 257 0.47 7.72 -29.26
CA LEU A 257 -0.69 7.81 -28.36
C LEU A 257 -1.73 6.73 -28.65
N ASP A 258 -2.06 6.51 -29.92
CA ASP A 258 -3.05 5.49 -30.29
C ASP A 258 -2.54 4.07 -30.04
N ARG A 259 -1.21 3.87 -30.13
CA ARG A 259 -0.55 2.58 -29.91
C ARG A 259 -0.38 2.23 -28.44
N GLN A 260 -0.01 3.20 -27.60
CA GLN A 260 0.42 2.97 -26.20
C GLN A 260 0.24 4.16 -25.25
N GLY A 261 -0.50 5.18 -25.65
CA GLY A 261 -0.80 6.34 -24.80
C GLY A 261 -1.70 5.97 -23.62
N ASP A 262 -1.43 6.58 -22.47
CA ASP A 262 -2.20 6.37 -21.24
C ASP A 262 -2.78 7.69 -20.73
N SER A 263 -4.11 7.83 -20.72
CA SER A 263 -4.78 9.05 -20.26
C SER A 263 -5.39 8.84 -18.89
N ARG A 264 -4.85 9.51 -17.85
CA ARG A 264 -5.34 9.40 -16.47
C ARG A 264 -5.44 10.74 -15.79
N TYR A 265 -6.58 10.95 -15.15
CA TYR A 265 -6.86 12.14 -14.33
C TYR A 265 -6.58 13.46 -15.06
N GLY A 266 -6.73 13.52 -16.39
CA GLY A 266 -6.49 14.72 -17.20
C GLY A 266 -5.03 14.95 -17.59
N THR A 267 -4.16 13.94 -17.46
CA THR A 267 -2.79 13.92 -17.99
C THR A 267 -2.66 12.79 -18.99
N GLN A 268 -2.14 13.10 -20.18
CA GLN A 268 -1.77 12.13 -21.19
C GLN A 268 -0.31 11.75 -20.97
N TRP A 269 -0.07 10.48 -20.65
CA TRP A 269 1.24 9.89 -20.48
C TRP A 269 1.61 9.11 -21.73
N LEU A 270 2.83 9.31 -22.19
CA LEU A 270 3.42 8.58 -23.29
C LEU A 270 4.79 8.09 -22.87
N VAL A 271 4.99 6.78 -22.96
CA VAL A 271 6.27 6.12 -22.67
C VAL A 271 6.64 5.35 -23.92
N TRP A 272 7.79 5.64 -24.53
CA TRP A 272 8.24 4.92 -25.74
C TRP A 272 9.74 4.72 -25.75
N ASN A 273 10.15 3.68 -26.46
CA ASN A 273 11.55 3.40 -26.71
C ASN A 273 11.88 3.87 -28.13
N THR A 274 13.02 4.53 -28.30
CA THR A 274 13.45 5.06 -29.61
C THR A 274 13.73 3.97 -30.65
N ASN A 275 13.94 2.71 -30.23
CA ASN A 275 14.11 1.56 -31.11
C ASN A 275 12.78 0.89 -31.45
N GLY A 276 11.68 1.45 -30.94
CA GLY A 276 10.31 1.09 -31.28
C GLY A 276 9.69 -0.06 -30.59
N PHE A 277 10.32 -0.51 -29.50
CA PHE A 277 9.64 -1.40 -28.60
C PHE A 277 8.41 -0.72 -27.99
N LYS A 278 7.27 -1.42 -28.05
CA LYS A 278 6.02 -0.98 -27.43
C LYS A 278 6.16 -1.04 -25.91
N MET A 279 5.93 0.07 -25.21
CA MET A 279 6.03 0.11 -23.75
C MET A 279 4.74 0.68 -23.16
N SER A 280 4.22 0.02 -22.12
CA SER A 280 3.17 0.58 -21.29
C SER A 280 3.76 1.58 -20.30
N SER A 281 2.92 2.51 -19.83
CA SER A 281 3.27 3.41 -18.73
C SER A 281 3.43 2.61 -17.42
N PRO A 282 4.43 2.90 -16.57
CA PRO A 282 4.53 2.29 -15.24
C PRO A 282 3.36 2.70 -14.31
N LEU A 283 2.52 3.65 -14.74
CA LEU A 283 1.29 4.03 -14.07
C LEU A 283 0.08 3.16 -14.46
N ASP A 284 0.21 2.33 -15.50
CA ASP A 284 -0.83 1.45 -16.04
C ASP A 284 -0.60 -0.03 -15.71
N VAL A 285 0.16 -0.34 -14.66
CA VAL A 285 0.28 -1.71 -14.18
C VAL A 285 -1.07 -2.09 -13.54
N ARG A 286 -1.96 -2.70 -14.34
CA ARG A 286 -3.30 -3.15 -13.91
C ARG A 286 -3.18 -4.54 -13.31
N GLN A 287 -3.82 -4.74 -12.15
CA GLN A 287 -4.42 -6.04 -11.86
C GLN A 287 -5.90 -5.95 -12.22
N GLU A 288 -6.34 -6.84 -13.11
CA GLU A 288 -7.75 -7.15 -13.27
C GLU A 288 -8.28 -7.72 -11.95
N TYR A 289 -9.31 -7.05 -11.39
CA TYR A 289 -10.63 -7.59 -11.05
C TYR A 289 -11.38 -6.63 -10.10
N GLU A 290 -12.33 -5.89 -10.65
CA GLU A 290 -13.56 -5.49 -9.94
C GLU A 290 -14.74 -6.15 -10.68
N GLY A 291 -14.84 -7.49 -10.60
CA GLY A 291 -16.04 -8.28 -10.97
C GLY A 291 -16.39 -8.41 -12.47
N GLN A 292 -16.58 -9.66 -12.90
CA GLN A 292 -17.01 -10.13 -14.24
C GLN A 292 -15.89 -10.12 -15.30
N ALA A 293 -15.40 -11.33 -15.59
CA ALA A 293 -14.70 -11.63 -16.83
C ALA A 293 -15.74 -12.22 -17.80
N ASP A 294 -15.92 -11.57 -18.93
CA ASP A 294 -16.45 -12.21 -20.13
C ASP A 294 -15.26 -12.92 -20.79
N GLU A 295 -15.43 -14.20 -21.14
CA GLU A 295 -14.37 -15.13 -21.56
C GLU A 295 -13.95 -15.01 -23.04
N ASP A 296 -14.41 -13.99 -23.76
CA ASP A 296 -14.19 -13.89 -25.21
C ASP A 296 -13.32 -12.66 -25.55
N ASP A 297 -12.00 -12.79 -25.46
CA ASP A 297 -11.02 -11.99 -26.23
C ASP A 297 -9.59 -12.56 -26.10
N GLU A 298 -9.41 -13.83 -26.47
CA GLU A 298 -8.08 -14.42 -26.72
C GLU A 298 -7.61 -14.07 -28.14
N GLN A 299 -6.98 -12.90 -28.35
CA GLN A 299 -5.92 -12.68 -29.36
C GLN A 299 -5.40 -11.24 -29.39
N ILE A 300 -4.67 -10.80 -28.36
CA ILE A 300 -3.61 -9.79 -28.54
C ILE A 300 -2.45 -10.17 -27.62
N ALA A 301 -1.27 -10.37 -28.19
CA ALA A 301 -0.01 -10.39 -27.45
C ALA A 301 0.31 -8.99 -26.89
N ASN A 302 -0.57 -8.45 -26.05
CA ASN A 302 -0.22 -7.37 -25.15
C ASN A 302 0.52 -8.03 -24.00
N VAL A 303 1.74 -7.57 -23.74
CA VAL A 303 2.38 -7.80 -22.46
C VAL A 303 1.55 -7.04 -21.41
N ASN A 304 0.44 -7.64 -20.99
CA ASN A 304 -0.25 -7.30 -19.76
C ASN A 304 0.69 -7.73 -18.64
N ALA A 305 1.56 -6.81 -18.25
CA ALA A 305 2.39 -6.97 -17.09
C ALA A 305 1.51 -6.84 -15.84
N ASP A 306 0.90 -7.95 -15.43
CA ASP A 306 0.00 -8.01 -14.25
C ASP A 306 0.71 -7.71 -12.91
N THR A 307 2.04 -7.50 -12.94
CA THR A 307 2.88 -7.10 -11.80
C THR A 307 4.02 -6.19 -12.27
N PHE A 308 4.55 -5.35 -11.38
CA PHE A 308 5.75 -4.54 -11.67
C PHE A 308 6.98 -5.39 -12.06
N MET A 309 7.09 -6.62 -11.53
CA MET A 309 8.14 -7.57 -11.94
C MET A 309 7.92 -8.05 -13.37
N ALA A 310 6.70 -8.47 -13.73
CA ALA A 310 6.38 -8.85 -15.11
C ALA A 310 6.64 -7.69 -16.07
N TYR A 311 6.38 -6.45 -15.63
CA TYR A 311 6.66 -5.24 -16.40
C TYR A 311 8.16 -5.06 -16.61
N ALA A 312 8.95 -5.09 -15.54
CA ALA A 312 10.42 -4.99 -15.62
C ALA A 312 11.01 -6.11 -16.50
N GLN A 313 10.55 -7.35 -16.35
CA GLN A 313 11.00 -8.50 -17.15
C GLN A 313 10.61 -8.38 -18.63
N ALA A 314 9.43 -7.86 -18.93
CA ALA A 314 8.99 -7.63 -20.29
C ALA A 314 9.84 -6.55 -20.97
N VAL A 315 10.08 -5.43 -20.28
CA VAL A 315 10.95 -4.36 -20.76
C VAL A 315 12.38 -4.88 -20.94
N LYS A 316 12.88 -5.72 -20.04
CA LYS A 316 14.20 -6.37 -20.12
C LYS A 316 14.31 -7.34 -21.30
N SER A 317 13.33 -8.20 -21.49
CA SER A 317 13.28 -9.18 -22.60
C SER A 317 13.26 -8.47 -23.94
N ALA A 318 12.49 -7.39 -24.02
CA ALA A 318 12.41 -6.54 -25.18
C ALA A 318 13.70 -5.79 -25.49
N ALA A 319 14.33 -5.18 -24.48
CA ALA A 319 15.62 -4.51 -24.63
C ALA A 319 16.72 -5.49 -25.08
N ALA A 320 16.66 -6.76 -24.65
CA ALA A 320 17.54 -7.84 -25.10
C ALA A 320 17.27 -8.30 -26.55
N GLY A 321 16.33 -7.69 -27.28
CA GLY A 321 16.03 -8.00 -28.68
C GLY A 321 15.00 -9.11 -28.88
N ARG A 322 14.32 -9.56 -27.82
CA ARG A 322 13.17 -10.47 -27.94
C ARG A 322 11.90 -9.61 -28.02
N GLY A 323 11.62 -9.09 -29.21
CA GLY A 323 10.47 -8.24 -29.52
C GLY A 323 10.54 -7.66 -30.93
N ASN A 324 9.42 -7.18 -31.45
CA ASN A 324 9.34 -6.55 -32.77
C ASN A 324 10.09 -5.20 -32.75
N ARG A 325 11.40 -5.20 -33.02
CA ARG A 325 12.19 -3.98 -33.23
C ARG A 325 11.65 -3.22 -34.45
N MET A 326 11.71 -1.89 -34.44
CA MET A 326 11.73 -1.14 -35.71
C MET A 326 12.96 -1.62 -36.51
N ARG A 327 12.78 -2.06 -37.76
CA ARG A 327 13.90 -2.45 -38.63
C ARG A 327 14.75 -1.21 -38.97
N ASP A 328 16.03 -1.40 -39.27
CA ASP A 328 17.03 -0.36 -39.59
C ASP A 328 17.40 0.61 -38.45
N TYR A 329 17.61 0.07 -37.25
CA TYR A 329 18.21 0.82 -36.15
C TYR A 329 19.68 1.19 -36.43
N SER A 330 19.95 2.47 -36.69
CA SER A 330 21.32 3.00 -36.82
C SER A 330 22.02 3.04 -35.46
N PRO A 331 23.31 2.66 -35.36
CA PRO A 331 24.13 2.86 -34.15
C PRO A 331 24.21 4.31 -33.65
N GLU A 332 23.93 5.29 -34.52
CA GLU A 332 23.91 6.72 -34.17
C GLU A 332 22.67 7.10 -33.34
N ARG A 333 21.61 6.30 -33.37
CA ARG A 333 20.39 6.52 -32.59
C ARG A 333 20.61 5.89 -31.22
N ALA A 334 20.54 6.66 -30.13
CA ALA A 334 20.66 6.10 -28.79
C ALA A 334 19.40 5.27 -28.40
N ASN A 335 19.59 4.16 -27.68
CA ASN A 335 18.51 3.28 -27.20
C ASN A 335 17.95 3.86 -25.90
N ASP A 336 17.03 4.81 -26.06
CA ASP A 336 16.50 5.60 -24.96
C ASP A 336 15.03 5.31 -24.74
N VAL A 337 14.63 5.33 -23.48
CA VAL A 337 13.26 5.35 -23.03
C VAL A 337 12.89 6.79 -22.73
N VAL A 338 11.89 7.30 -23.45
CA VAL A 338 11.38 8.65 -23.29
C VAL A 338 10.01 8.60 -22.62
N ILE A 339 9.82 9.46 -21.62
CA ILE A 339 8.57 9.61 -20.87
C ILE A 339 8.10 11.05 -21.01
N LEU A 340 6.90 11.22 -21.57
CA LEU A 340 6.28 12.51 -21.77
C LEU A 340 4.91 12.55 -21.07
N GLY A 341 4.69 13.53 -20.22
CA GLY A 341 3.41 13.81 -19.58
C GLY A 341 2.87 15.16 -20.05
N LEU A 342 1.71 15.15 -20.70
CA LEU A 342 1.04 16.34 -21.24
C LEU A 342 -0.28 16.63 -20.52
N GLN A 343 -0.54 17.91 -20.24
CA GLN A 343 -1.79 18.35 -19.64
C GLN A 343 -2.34 19.57 -20.39
N ALA A 344 -3.62 19.57 -20.72
CA ALA A 344 -4.28 20.77 -21.25
C ALA A 344 -4.30 21.86 -20.17
N ALA A 345 -3.59 22.97 -20.41
CA ALA A 345 -3.49 24.08 -19.46
C ALA A 345 -4.59 25.13 -19.66
N THR A 346 -4.98 25.38 -20.92
CA THR A 346 -6.08 26.27 -21.33
C THR A 346 -6.81 25.68 -22.54
N PRO A 347 -8.04 26.13 -22.87
CA PRO A 347 -8.67 25.81 -24.15
C PRO A 347 -7.78 26.33 -25.28
N GLY A 348 -7.00 25.45 -25.92
CA GLY A 348 -6.07 25.82 -27.00
C GLY A 348 -4.58 25.61 -26.73
N ARG A 349 -4.14 25.31 -25.49
CA ARG A 349 -2.71 25.05 -25.17
C ARG A 349 -2.53 23.80 -24.32
N VAL A 350 -1.54 22.99 -24.70
CA VAL A 350 -1.07 21.82 -23.93
C VAL A 350 0.28 22.15 -23.31
N SER A 351 0.44 21.84 -22.02
CA SER A 351 1.70 21.98 -21.30
C SER A 351 2.38 20.64 -21.11
N VAL A 352 3.70 20.63 -21.30
CA VAL A 352 4.56 19.54 -20.85
C VAL A 352 4.65 19.64 -19.32
N VAL A 353 4.07 18.67 -18.61
CA VAL A 353 4.11 18.61 -17.15
C VAL A 353 5.18 17.66 -16.65
N TYR A 354 5.67 16.75 -17.50
CA TYR A 354 6.73 15.81 -17.18
C TYR A 354 7.49 15.44 -18.47
N GLU A 355 8.81 15.41 -18.41
CA GLU A 355 9.71 15.01 -19.49
C GLU A 355 10.91 14.34 -18.84
N GLN A 356 11.21 13.09 -19.21
CA GLN A 356 12.43 12.40 -18.83
C GLN A 356 12.91 11.49 -19.96
N GLU A 357 14.22 11.33 -20.06
CA GLU A 357 14.90 10.45 -21.01
C GLU A 357 15.91 9.59 -20.24
N PHE A 358 15.89 8.29 -20.48
CA PHE A 358 16.81 7.35 -19.84
C PHE A 358 17.42 6.43 -20.89
N PRO A 359 18.71 6.08 -20.77
CA PRO A 359 19.23 4.90 -21.44
C PRO A 359 18.39 3.67 -21.07
N GLY A 360 18.08 2.79 -22.03
CA GLY A 360 17.17 1.66 -21.80
C GLY A 360 17.58 0.75 -20.64
N GLY A 361 18.88 0.54 -20.43
CA GLY A 361 19.39 -0.25 -19.30
C GLY A 361 19.16 0.42 -17.94
N GLU A 362 19.29 1.74 -17.86
CA GLU A 362 19.04 2.50 -16.63
C GLU A 362 17.56 2.47 -16.28
N TYR A 363 16.68 2.68 -17.27
CA TYR A 363 15.23 2.58 -17.07
C TYR A 363 14.82 1.23 -16.48
N ILE A 364 15.30 0.12 -17.06
CA ILE A 364 15.03 -1.23 -16.55
C ILE A 364 15.54 -1.39 -15.12
N SER A 365 16.78 -0.95 -14.86
CA SER A 365 17.36 -1.04 -13.52
C SER A 365 16.56 -0.23 -12.50
N ASN A 366 15.97 0.90 -12.89
CA ASN A 366 15.12 1.72 -12.02
C ASN A 366 13.79 1.00 -11.70
N LEU A 367 13.20 0.32 -12.67
CA LEU A 367 12.00 -0.50 -12.47
C LEU A 367 12.26 -1.72 -11.57
N GLU A 368 13.36 -2.44 -11.81
CA GLU A 368 13.81 -3.56 -10.96
C GLU A 368 14.03 -3.06 -9.51
N HIS A 369 14.71 -1.92 -9.35
CA HIS A 369 14.93 -1.31 -8.04
C HIS A 369 13.62 -0.90 -7.35
N TRP A 370 12.65 -0.33 -8.06
CA TRP A 370 11.34 -0.03 -7.50
C TRP A 370 10.65 -1.30 -7.01
N TYR A 371 10.70 -2.37 -7.81
CA TYR A 371 10.14 -3.65 -7.42
C TYR A 371 10.81 -4.19 -6.14
N ASP A 372 12.13 -4.21 -6.12
CA ASP A 372 12.90 -4.79 -5.02
C ASP A 372 12.82 -3.95 -3.74
N SER A 373 12.64 -2.64 -3.83
CA SER A 373 12.63 -1.73 -2.67
C SER A 373 11.23 -1.44 -2.10
N CYS A 374 10.19 -1.46 -2.95
CA CYS A 374 8.82 -1.13 -2.57
C CYS A 374 7.91 -2.33 -2.78
N CYS A 375 8.10 -3.39 -2.00
CA CYS A 375 7.30 -4.62 -2.11
C CYS A 375 6.86 -5.15 -0.75
N TRP A 376 5.79 -5.94 -0.78
CA TRP A 376 5.26 -6.65 0.37
C TRP A 376 4.46 -7.87 -0.07
N SER A 377 4.22 -8.81 0.85
CA SER A 377 3.30 -9.93 0.67
C SER A 377 1.86 -9.41 0.55
N MET A 378 1.32 -9.45 -0.66
CA MET A 378 -0.03 -8.97 -1.00
C MET A 378 -0.87 -10.11 -1.57
N TYR A 379 -2.18 -10.06 -1.40
CA TYR A 379 -3.08 -11.11 -1.91
C TYR A 379 -3.20 -11.03 -3.44
N SER A 380 -2.86 -12.13 -4.12
CA SER A 380 -3.09 -12.32 -5.55
C SER A 380 -4.45 -12.99 -5.75
N TYR A 381 -5.38 -12.30 -6.42
CA TYR A 381 -6.69 -12.86 -6.76
C TYR A 381 -6.59 -13.99 -7.80
N LYS A 382 -5.68 -13.85 -8.76
CA LYS A 382 -5.41 -14.84 -9.82
C LYS A 382 -4.96 -16.18 -9.23
N GLU A 383 -4.05 -16.13 -8.27
CA GLU A 383 -3.46 -17.33 -7.66
C GLU A 383 -4.08 -17.70 -6.31
N LYS A 384 -5.06 -16.91 -5.84
CA LYS A 384 -5.78 -17.07 -4.58
C LYS A 384 -4.86 -17.24 -3.35
N CYS A 385 -3.68 -16.63 -3.38
CA CYS A 385 -2.69 -16.70 -2.32
C CYS A 385 -1.89 -15.40 -2.20
N ASN A 386 -1.18 -15.22 -1.09
CA ASN A 386 -0.28 -14.08 -0.94
C ASN A 386 1.00 -14.27 -1.75
N LYS A 387 1.45 -13.21 -2.41
CA LYS A 387 2.72 -13.13 -3.13
C LYS A 387 3.40 -11.79 -2.90
N VAL A 388 4.73 -11.83 -2.90
CA VAL A 388 5.54 -10.61 -2.89
C VAL A 388 5.32 -9.85 -4.19
N SER A 389 4.83 -8.63 -4.06
CA SER A 389 4.66 -7.72 -5.18
C SER A 389 4.78 -6.27 -4.74
N SER A 390 5.04 -5.38 -5.69
CA SER A 390 4.98 -3.94 -5.47
C SER A 390 3.58 -3.43 -5.67
N PRO A 391 3.10 -2.52 -4.79
CA PRO A 391 1.77 -1.97 -4.92
C PRO A 391 1.66 -1.12 -6.18
N TYR A 392 0.54 -1.24 -6.89
CA TYR A 392 0.26 -0.43 -8.07
C TYR A 392 0.01 1.03 -7.68
N PRO A 393 0.22 2.00 -8.59
CA PRO A 393 0.00 3.42 -8.29
C PRO A 393 -1.42 3.72 -7.79
N ARG A 394 -2.43 2.97 -8.25
CA ARG A 394 -3.81 3.08 -7.73
C ARG A 394 -3.94 2.61 -6.28
N GLN A 395 -3.29 1.51 -5.90
CA GLN A 395 -3.29 1.03 -4.52
C GLN A 395 -2.57 2.00 -3.59
N ILE A 396 -1.44 2.57 -4.03
CA ILE A 396 -0.75 3.63 -3.30
C ILE A 396 -1.67 4.85 -3.15
N ALA A 397 -2.34 5.27 -4.22
CA ALA A 397 -3.29 6.39 -4.16
C ALA A 397 -4.45 6.12 -3.18
N ARG A 398 -4.99 4.90 -3.14
CA ARG A 398 -6.04 4.49 -2.19
C ARG A 398 -5.53 4.49 -0.75
N ALA A 399 -4.33 3.98 -0.50
CA ALA A 399 -3.71 3.98 0.82
C ALA A 399 -3.43 5.40 1.33
N VAL A 400 -2.94 6.29 0.47
CA VAL A 400 -2.56 7.68 0.83
C VAL A 400 -3.77 8.61 0.93
N LEU A 401 -4.66 8.62 -0.08
CA LEU A 401 -5.75 9.60 -0.21
C LEU A 401 -7.12 9.07 0.24
N GLY A 402 -7.22 7.77 0.51
CA GLY A 402 -8.46 7.06 0.78
C GLY A 402 -9.21 6.66 -0.51
N SER A 403 -9.84 5.49 -0.48
CA SER A 403 -10.53 4.94 -1.66
C SER A 403 -11.66 5.80 -2.17
N GLN A 404 -12.39 6.50 -1.29
CA GLN A 404 -13.44 7.41 -1.72
C GLN A 404 -12.91 8.55 -2.59
N THR A 405 -11.77 9.14 -2.24
CA THR A 405 -11.13 10.20 -3.04
C THR A 405 -10.75 9.68 -4.41
N VAL A 406 -10.15 8.49 -4.48
CA VAL A 406 -9.77 7.84 -5.74
C VAL A 406 -11.00 7.50 -6.59
N SER A 407 -12.06 6.93 -6.01
CA SER A 407 -13.30 6.64 -6.74
C SER A 407 -13.97 7.90 -7.29
N ILE A 408 -13.94 9.02 -6.55
CA ILE A 408 -14.48 10.31 -7.05
C ILE A 408 -13.65 10.81 -8.24
N ALA A 409 -12.33 10.63 -8.21
CA ALA A 409 -11.43 10.99 -9.29
C ALA A 409 -11.62 10.08 -10.52
N ASP A 410 -11.77 8.77 -10.31
CA ASP A 410 -12.02 7.77 -11.38
C ASP A 410 -13.35 8.07 -12.10
N ALA A 411 -14.38 8.50 -11.37
CA ALA A 411 -15.68 8.88 -11.94
C ALA A 411 -15.70 10.28 -12.59
N ASP A 412 -14.64 11.07 -12.46
CA ASP A 412 -14.58 12.45 -12.96
C ASP A 412 -14.09 12.53 -14.41
N LYS A 413 -14.97 12.23 -15.36
CA LYS A 413 -14.67 12.29 -16.81
C LYS A 413 -14.13 13.66 -17.27
N LYS A 414 -14.52 14.77 -16.60
CA LYS A 414 -14.07 16.13 -16.94
C LYS A 414 -12.74 16.51 -16.28
N CYS A 415 -12.23 15.70 -15.36
CA CYS A 415 -10.97 15.90 -14.65
C CYS A 415 -10.82 17.27 -13.93
N SER A 416 -11.93 17.84 -13.48
CA SER A 416 -12.02 19.18 -12.89
C SER A 416 -12.16 19.19 -11.37
N LYS A 417 -12.57 18.08 -10.75
CA LYS A 417 -12.79 17.98 -9.29
C LYS A 417 -11.48 18.08 -8.52
N SER A 418 -11.57 18.56 -7.28
CA SER A 418 -10.41 18.66 -6.36
C SER A 418 -9.77 17.30 -6.12
N ALA A 419 -10.56 16.24 -5.91
CA ALA A 419 -10.08 14.87 -5.77
C ALA A 419 -9.18 14.45 -6.95
N THR A 420 -9.63 14.71 -8.19
CA THR A 420 -8.87 14.41 -9.40
C THR A 420 -7.55 15.17 -9.48
N LYS A 421 -7.53 16.44 -9.07
CA LYS A 421 -6.29 17.26 -9.03
C LYS A 421 -5.28 16.69 -8.03
N VAL A 422 -5.72 16.23 -6.87
CA VAL A 422 -4.85 15.64 -5.84
C VAL A 422 -4.31 14.28 -6.30
N VAL A 423 -5.16 13.41 -6.85
CA VAL A 423 -4.72 12.11 -7.41
C VAL A 423 -3.72 12.32 -8.55
N ARG A 424 -3.98 13.28 -9.46
CA ARG A 424 -3.04 13.65 -10.53
C ARG A 424 -1.67 14.05 -9.98
N ARG A 425 -1.62 14.90 -8.95
CA ARG A 425 -0.37 15.32 -8.30
C ARG A 425 0.38 14.12 -7.72
N LEU A 426 -0.33 13.19 -7.09
CA LEU A 426 0.24 11.96 -6.54
C LEU A 426 0.82 11.08 -7.65
N TYR A 427 0.10 10.84 -8.74
CA TYR A 427 0.59 10.04 -9.88
C TYR A 427 1.83 10.64 -10.53
N LYS A 428 1.88 11.97 -10.69
CA LYS A 428 3.07 12.68 -11.17
C LYS A 428 4.27 12.47 -10.23
N CYS A 429 4.05 12.47 -8.92
CA CYS A 429 5.10 12.22 -7.93
C CYS A 429 5.58 10.76 -7.99
N LEU A 430 4.64 9.80 -8.09
CA LEU A 430 4.96 8.38 -8.22
C LEU A 430 5.77 8.09 -9.48
N MET A 431 5.48 8.77 -10.61
CA MET A 431 6.28 8.64 -11.82
C MET A 431 7.75 8.88 -11.53
N GLY A 432 8.10 10.01 -10.89
CA GLY A 432 9.49 10.31 -10.52
C GLY A 432 10.07 9.34 -9.47
N CYS A 433 9.26 8.81 -8.55
CA CYS A 433 9.74 7.81 -7.58
C CYS A 433 10.10 6.48 -8.25
N ILE A 434 9.31 6.07 -9.24
CA ILE A 434 9.47 4.79 -9.94
C ILE A 434 10.63 4.85 -10.94
N VAL A 435 10.66 5.88 -11.80
CA VAL A 435 11.56 5.89 -12.96
C VAL A 435 12.85 6.68 -12.73
N GLU A 436 12.89 7.60 -11.76
CA GLU A 436 14.08 8.39 -11.43
C GLU A 436 14.71 7.99 -10.08
N ARG A 437 14.18 6.96 -9.41
CA ARG A 437 14.54 6.58 -8.03
C ARG A 437 14.46 7.74 -7.02
N ARG A 438 13.59 8.73 -7.26
CA ARG A 438 13.39 9.80 -6.28
C ARG A 438 12.87 9.22 -4.96
N PRO A 439 13.31 9.76 -3.81
CA PRO A 439 12.83 9.31 -2.51
C PRO A 439 11.31 9.39 -2.39
N LEU A 440 10.71 8.43 -1.70
CA LEU A 440 9.27 8.47 -1.42
C LEU A 440 8.98 9.65 -0.47
N PRO A 441 8.08 10.59 -0.81
CA PRO A 441 7.77 11.71 0.07
C PRO A 441 7.22 11.23 1.42
N GLU A 442 7.83 11.71 2.52
CA GLU A 442 7.47 11.30 3.87
C GLU A 442 6.00 11.62 4.20
N ASP A 443 5.44 12.70 3.64
CA ASP A 443 4.03 13.04 3.80
C ASP A 443 3.08 11.98 3.22
N MET A 444 3.45 11.34 2.11
CA MET A 444 2.66 10.24 1.55
C MET A 444 2.68 9.03 2.47
N LEU A 445 3.86 8.69 3.01
CA LEU A 445 4.01 7.63 3.99
C LEU A 445 3.22 7.90 5.27
N LYS A 446 3.30 9.12 5.81
CA LYS A 446 2.52 9.57 6.98
C LYS A 446 1.03 9.39 6.78
N GLN A 447 0.51 9.79 5.61
CA GLN A 447 -0.90 9.63 5.27
C GLN A 447 -1.31 8.16 5.13
N ALA A 448 -0.52 7.36 4.42
CA ALA A 448 -0.77 5.92 4.29
C ALA A 448 -0.79 5.21 5.65
N TYR A 449 0.22 5.45 6.49
CA TYR A 449 0.28 4.93 7.85
C TYR A 449 -0.94 5.37 8.68
N GLY A 450 -1.27 6.67 8.64
CA GLY A 450 -2.42 7.23 9.36
C GLY A 450 -3.75 6.57 8.98
N ASN A 451 -3.96 6.34 7.68
CA ASN A 451 -5.15 5.64 7.20
C ASN A 451 -5.15 4.17 7.62
N ALA A 452 -4.01 3.47 7.51
CA ALA A 452 -3.90 2.05 7.88
C ALA A 452 -4.13 1.79 9.39
N ILE A 453 -3.73 2.70 10.28
CA ILE A 453 -4.01 2.60 11.73
C ILE A 453 -5.43 3.03 12.11
N SER A 454 -6.23 3.54 11.16
CA SER A 454 -7.63 3.94 11.32
C SER A 454 -8.59 3.00 10.58
N PRO A 455 -8.65 1.70 10.95
CA PRO A 455 -9.42 0.68 10.23
C PRO A 455 -10.91 0.95 10.13
N LEU A 456 -11.49 1.72 11.05
CA LEU A 456 -12.92 2.02 11.06
C LEU A 456 -13.35 2.96 9.93
N GLY A 457 -12.41 3.65 9.28
CA GLY A 457 -12.67 4.47 8.09
C GLY A 457 -13.00 3.67 6.84
N PHE A 458 -12.71 2.37 6.81
CA PHE A 458 -12.95 1.49 5.67
C PHE A 458 -14.38 0.93 5.73
N GLN A 459 -15.25 1.46 4.87
CA GLN A 459 -16.68 1.14 4.85
C GLN A 459 -17.12 0.71 3.45
N LYS A 460 -17.85 -0.41 3.37
CA LYS A 460 -18.56 -0.85 2.16
C LYS A 460 -19.75 0.05 1.90
N LYS A 461 -20.05 0.32 0.63
CA LYS A 461 -21.23 1.09 0.20
C LYS A 461 -22.33 0.17 -0.33
N GLY A 462 -23.58 0.63 -0.28
CA GLY A 462 -24.74 -0.05 -0.87
C GLY A 462 -25.42 -1.05 0.06
N LYS A 463 -26.08 -2.07 -0.51
CA LYS A 463 -26.89 -3.06 0.23
C LYS A 463 -26.09 -3.94 1.21
N SER A 464 -24.76 -3.91 1.13
CA SER A 464 -23.82 -4.61 2.02
C SER A 464 -23.01 -3.62 2.88
N ALA A 465 -23.68 -2.58 3.39
CA ALA A 465 -23.06 -1.58 4.26
C ALA A 465 -22.45 -2.24 5.51
N GLY A 466 -21.20 -1.90 5.80
CA GLY A 466 -20.43 -2.49 6.89
C GLY A 466 -18.94 -2.28 6.72
N TRP A 467 -18.16 -2.77 7.66
CA TRP A 467 -16.71 -2.61 7.65
C TRP A 467 -16.06 -3.35 6.46
N ASN A 468 -15.11 -2.70 5.78
CA ASN A 468 -14.37 -3.30 4.67
C ASN A 468 -12.99 -3.80 5.11
N GLY A 469 -12.96 -4.97 5.76
CA GLY A 469 -11.72 -5.58 6.23
C GLY A 469 -10.72 -5.88 5.12
N SER A 470 -11.16 -6.29 3.93
CA SER A 470 -10.27 -6.60 2.80
C SER A 470 -9.51 -5.37 2.32
N GLU A 471 -10.21 -4.25 2.15
CA GLU A 471 -9.64 -2.98 1.72
C GLU A 471 -8.69 -2.40 2.78
N TRP A 472 -9.05 -2.54 4.06
CA TRP A 472 -8.16 -2.17 5.16
C TRP A 472 -6.86 -3.00 5.13
N LEU A 473 -6.95 -4.32 4.91
CA LEU A 473 -5.76 -5.17 4.81
C LEU A 473 -4.89 -4.86 3.60
N GLU A 474 -5.49 -4.50 2.47
CA GLU A 474 -4.75 -3.97 1.32
C GLU A 474 -4.00 -2.69 1.70
N CYS A 475 -4.66 -1.74 2.37
CA CYS A 475 -4.02 -0.52 2.84
C CYS A 475 -2.86 -0.79 3.81
N VAL A 476 -3.00 -1.75 4.73
CA VAL A 476 -1.91 -2.20 5.62
C VAL A 476 -0.73 -2.73 4.81
N ALA A 477 -0.97 -3.60 3.84
CA ALA A 477 0.10 -4.19 3.03
C ALA A 477 0.83 -3.14 2.16
N VAL A 478 0.08 -2.25 1.50
CA VAL A 478 0.63 -1.13 0.72
C VAL A 478 1.45 -0.20 1.60
N SER A 479 0.95 0.12 2.80
CA SER A 479 1.67 0.94 3.76
C SER A 479 2.97 0.26 4.20
N CYS A 480 2.97 -1.06 4.41
CA CYS A 480 4.19 -1.80 4.76
C CYS A 480 5.22 -1.79 3.62
N ALA A 481 4.81 -1.90 2.35
CA ALA A 481 5.70 -1.74 1.20
C ALA A 481 6.35 -0.34 1.18
N MET A 482 5.56 0.71 1.44
CA MET A 482 6.03 2.09 1.53
C MET A 482 6.99 2.32 2.71
N ILE A 483 6.70 1.73 3.87
CA ILE A 483 7.56 1.76 5.07
C ILE A 483 8.91 1.13 4.75
N ARG A 484 8.90 -0.05 4.12
CA ARG A 484 10.12 -0.74 3.72
C ARG A 484 10.97 0.11 2.78
N LYS A 485 10.37 0.67 1.73
CA LYS A 485 11.06 1.58 0.80
C LYS A 485 11.72 2.75 1.55
N TYR A 486 10.97 3.40 2.44
CA TYR A 486 11.46 4.55 3.21
C TYR A 486 12.68 4.23 4.08
N PHE A 487 12.66 3.10 4.80
CA PHE A 487 13.81 2.72 5.64
C PHE A 487 15.02 2.24 4.81
N LEU A 488 14.79 1.58 3.66
CA LEU A 488 15.87 1.26 2.71
C LEU A 488 16.56 2.52 2.18
N GLU A 489 15.78 3.57 1.83
CA GLU A 489 16.32 4.85 1.36
C GLU A 489 17.15 5.59 2.41
N LYS A 490 16.76 5.47 3.69
CA LYS A 490 17.54 6.04 4.81
C LYS A 490 18.80 5.24 5.14
N SER A 491 19.07 4.13 4.43
CA SER A 491 20.17 3.20 4.72
C SER A 491 20.15 2.74 6.18
N ASP A 492 18.95 2.56 6.74
CA ASP A 492 18.77 2.22 8.14
C ASP A 492 19.09 0.73 8.35
N LYS A 493 20.33 0.47 8.77
CA LYS A 493 20.82 -0.89 9.06
C LYS A 493 20.27 -1.46 10.37
N GLN A 494 19.46 -0.70 11.11
CA GLN A 494 18.85 -1.18 12.35
C GLN A 494 17.88 -2.35 12.10
N PHE A 495 17.27 -2.40 10.91
CA PHE A 495 16.25 -3.39 10.56
C PHE A 495 16.73 -4.33 9.45
N ASN A 496 16.49 -5.64 9.61
CA ASN A 496 16.69 -6.60 8.51
C ASN A 496 15.51 -6.55 7.53
N LEU A 497 15.45 -5.51 6.71
CA LEU A 497 14.37 -5.24 5.75
C LEU A 497 14.35 -6.23 4.58
N ASP A 498 15.44 -6.97 4.36
CA ASP A 498 15.56 -7.97 3.30
C ASP A 498 14.74 -9.23 3.57
N THR A 499 14.29 -9.46 4.81
CA THR A 499 13.45 -10.62 5.14
C THR A 499 12.01 -10.25 5.50
N LEU A 500 11.75 -8.98 5.85
CA LEU A 500 10.48 -8.55 6.45
C LEU A 500 9.28 -8.53 5.48
N TYR A 501 9.51 -8.59 4.16
CA TYR A 501 8.46 -8.32 3.17
C TYR A 501 7.65 -9.56 2.73
N ASP A 502 8.16 -10.77 2.91
CA ASP A 502 7.49 -12.02 2.50
C ASP A 502 6.78 -12.69 3.69
N ILE A 503 7.49 -13.58 4.39
CA ILE A 503 7.02 -14.31 5.58
C ILE A 503 7.85 -13.92 6.82
N GLY A 504 8.96 -13.19 6.65
CA GLY A 504 10.03 -13.05 7.63
C GLY A 504 9.68 -12.16 8.82
N LEU A 505 8.84 -12.67 9.72
CA LEU A 505 8.78 -12.20 11.10
C LEU A 505 10.17 -12.35 11.73
N ASP A 506 10.78 -11.23 12.09
CA ASP A 506 11.98 -11.27 12.92
C ASP A 506 11.58 -11.44 14.38
N GLU A 507 11.56 -12.70 14.83
CA GLU A 507 11.23 -13.01 16.22
C GLU A 507 12.22 -12.45 17.23
N THR A 508 13.42 -12.05 16.80
CA THR A 508 14.50 -11.52 17.64
C THR A 508 14.56 -9.99 17.69
N LEU A 509 13.81 -9.29 16.82
CA LEU A 509 13.79 -7.83 16.79
C LEU A 509 13.12 -7.27 18.05
N ASN A 510 13.87 -6.47 18.81
CA ASN A 510 13.47 -5.87 20.08
C ASN A 510 12.98 -4.41 19.97
N GLU A 511 12.62 -3.95 18.76
CA GLU A 511 12.09 -2.59 18.59
C GLU A 511 10.65 -2.48 19.11
N ARG A 512 10.42 -1.48 19.96
CA ARG A 512 9.16 -1.28 20.71
C ARG A 512 7.92 -1.27 19.83
N SER A 513 7.93 -0.51 18.73
CA SER A 513 6.76 -0.35 17.85
C SER A 513 6.41 -1.67 17.16
N TYR A 514 7.42 -2.36 16.63
CA TYR A 514 7.30 -3.68 16.03
C TYR A 514 6.70 -4.69 17.00
N LEU A 515 7.20 -4.74 18.24
CA LEU A 515 6.69 -5.66 19.27
C LEU A 515 5.22 -5.36 19.63
N TYR A 516 4.83 -4.09 19.75
CA TYR A 516 3.41 -3.73 19.93
C TYR A 516 2.55 -4.11 18.73
N GLY A 517 3.09 -4.04 17.52
CA GLY A 517 2.44 -4.53 16.31
C GLY A 517 2.17 -6.04 16.38
N ARG A 518 3.17 -6.81 16.83
CA ARG A 518 3.04 -8.25 17.05
C ARG A 518 1.99 -8.57 18.12
N LEU A 519 1.96 -7.83 19.22
CA LEU A 519 0.93 -7.98 20.27
C LEU A 519 -0.48 -7.72 19.74
N LEU A 520 -0.67 -6.66 18.94
CA LEU A 520 -1.95 -6.38 18.29
C LEU A 520 -2.38 -7.51 17.36
N ALA A 521 -1.45 -8.05 16.55
CA ALA A 521 -1.72 -9.15 15.65
C ALA A 521 -2.17 -10.41 16.41
N LEU A 522 -1.47 -10.76 17.49
CA LEU A 522 -1.85 -11.90 18.33
C LEU A 522 -3.25 -11.71 18.95
N ALA A 523 -3.57 -10.51 19.42
CA ALA A 523 -4.91 -10.19 19.94
C ALA A 523 -5.99 -10.31 18.86
N HIS A 524 -5.72 -9.77 17.66
CA HIS A 524 -6.63 -9.83 16.53
C HIS A 524 -6.92 -11.26 16.07
N GLU A 525 -5.88 -12.06 15.86
CA GLU A 525 -6.03 -13.46 15.40
C GLU A 525 -6.66 -14.35 16.46
N LEU A 526 -6.39 -14.09 17.74
CA LEU A 526 -7.05 -14.76 18.85
C LEU A 526 -8.57 -14.53 18.82
N GLU A 527 -9.02 -13.29 18.60
CA GLU A 527 -10.44 -12.98 18.47
C GLU A 527 -11.07 -13.64 17.23
N ILE A 528 -10.38 -13.60 16.07
CA ILE A 528 -10.85 -14.24 14.82
C ILE A 528 -11.00 -15.75 15.00
N ALA A 529 -10.10 -16.41 15.72
CA ALA A 529 -10.15 -17.85 15.97
C ALA A 529 -11.40 -18.32 16.74
N GLN A 530 -12.27 -17.41 17.19
CA GLN A 530 -13.50 -17.67 17.93
C GLN A 530 -14.77 -17.14 17.23
N THR A 531 -14.64 -16.58 16.02
CA THR A 531 -15.78 -16.06 15.26
C THR A 531 -15.66 -16.39 13.78
N ASP A 532 -16.73 -16.96 13.23
CA ASP A 532 -16.85 -17.14 11.78
C ASP A 532 -17.33 -15.84 11.10
N ASP A 533 -17.97 -14.94 11.85
CA ASP A 533 -18.34 -13.62 11.36
C ASP A 533 -17.12 -12.68 11.32
N ARG A 534 -16.67 -12.39 10.10
CA ARG A 534 -15.59 -11.44 9.79
C ARG A 534 -16.12 -10.10 9.27
N SER A 535 -17.44 -9.87 9.33
CA SER A 535 -18.07 -8.64 8.88
C SER A 535 -17.81 -7.48 9.84
N ASN A 536 -17.58 -7.80 11.11
CA ASN A 536 -17.31 -6.84 12.17
C ASN A 536 -15.82 -6.79 12.54
N PRO A 537 -15.25 -5.60 12.79
CA PRO A 537 -13.88 -5.50 13.26
C PRO A 537 -13.76 -6.08 14.67
N THR A 538 -12.67 -6.80 14.95
CA THR A 538 -12.29 -7.26 16.30
C THR A 538 -12.05 -6.07 17.26
N ASN A 539 -12.04 -6.32 18.58
CA ASN A 539 -11.67 -5.30 19.56
C ASN A 539 -10.24 -4.80 19.35
N ALA A 540 -9.31 -5.70 19.01
CA ALA A 540 -7.95 -5.34 18.60
C ALA A 540 -7.96 -4.28 17.49
N VAL A 541 -8.67 -4.54 16.39
CA VAL A 541 -8.78 -3.62 15.25
C VAL A 541 -9.45 -2.31 15.65
N ARG A 542 -10.54 -2.34 16.43
CA ARG A 542 -11.20 -1.11 16.92
C ARG A 542 -10.26 -0.23 17.75
N MET A 543 -9.32 -0.83 18.48
CA MET A 543 -8.39 -0.14 19.36
C MET A 543 -7.05 0.19 18.71
N MET A 544 -6.82 -0.21 17.46
CA MET A 544 -5.54 -0.06 16.75
C MET A 544 -5.01 1.36 16.77
N GLN A 545 -5.84 2.35 16.41
CA GLN A 545 -5.43 3.77 16.41
C GLN A 545 -5.01 4.24 17.80
N ARG A 546 -5.77 3.85 18.84
CA ARG A 546 -5.47 4.23 20.21
C ARG A 546 -4.20 3.53 20.71
N LEU A 547 -3.98 2.28 20.30
CA LEU A 547 -2.77 1.52 20.64
C LEU A 547 -1.53 2.16 20.01
N ALA A 548 -1.64 2.64 18.77
CA ALA A 548 -0.56 3.38 18.13
C ALA A 548 -0.21 4.70 18.85
N LEU A 549 -1.16 5.33 19.54
CA LEU A 549 -0.96 6.62 20.23
C LEU A 549 -0.64 6.51 21.73
N ARG A 550 -1.18 5.48 22.40
CA ARG A 550 -1.08 5.23 23.86
C ARG A 550 -0.89 3.71 24.09
N PRO A 551 0.26 3.15 23.73
CA PRO A 551 0.45 1.70 23.63
C PRO A 551 0.36 0.97 24.97
N CYS A 552 0.97 1.51 26.03
CA CYS A 552 1.01 0.87 27.35
C CYS A 552 -0.39 0.79 27.97
N GLU A 553 -1.12 1.91 27.99
CA GLU A 553 -2.49 1.96 28.52
C GLU A 553 -3.47 1.13 27.67
N THR A 554 -3.37 1.24 26.34
CA THR A 554 -4.34 0.61 25.45
C THR A 554 -4.15 -0.91 25.39
N TRP A 555 -2.91 -1.40 25.49
CA TRP A 555 -2.65 -2.84 25.54
C TRP A 555 -3.33 -3.50 26.75
N GLU A 556 -3.34 -2.84 27.91
CA GLU A 556 -4.00 -3.37 29.11
C GLU A 556 -5.51 -3.48 28.94
N ARG A 557 -6.11 -2.45 28.35
CA ARG A 557 -7.54 -2.43 28.02
C ARG A 557 -7.87 -3.54 27.00
N LEU A 558 -7.03 -3.70 25.97
CA LEU A 558 -7.18 -4.72 24.95
C LEU A 558 -7.01 -6.13 25.54
N HIS A 559 -6.02 -6.33 26.40
CA HIS A 559 -5.77 -7.59 27.10
C HIS A 559 -7.02 -8.06 27.85
N ARG A 560 -7.66 -7.17 28.62
CA ARG A 560 -8.94 -7.48 29.29
C ARG A 560 -10.04 -7.84 28.30
N ALA A 561 -10.11 -7.18 27.15
CA ALA A 561 -11.12 -7.44 26.13
C ALA A 561 -10.93 -8.80 25.44
N ILE A 562 -9.70 -9.32 25.35
CA ILE A 562 -9.42 -10.64 24.75
C ILE A 562 -9.59 -11.81 25.72
N LEU A 563 -9.63 -11.59 27.04
CA LEU A 563 -9.78 -12.66 28.04
C LEU A 563 -11.01 -13.57 27.80
N PRO A 564 -12.22 -13.05 27.48
CA PRO A 564 -13.38 -13.90 27.19
C PRO A 564 -13.21 -14.77 25.95
N TYR A 565 -12.39 -14.35 24.98
CA TYR A 565 -12.07 -15.15 23.80
C TYR A 565 -11.03 -16.21 24.13
N LEU A 566 -10.03 -15.85 24.94
CA LEU A 566 -9.03 -16.79 25.45
C LEU A 566 -9.65 -17.90 26.30
N GLN A 567 -10.69 -17.60 27.08
CA GLN A 567 -11.42 -18.57 27.90
C GLN A 567 -12.19 -19.60 27.06
N ARG A 568 -12.69 -19.22 25.90
CA ARG A 568 -13.50 -20.08 25.01
C ARG A 568 -12.64 -20.93 24.06
N LEU A 569 -11.37 -20.57 23.88
CA LEU A 569 -10.43 -21.34 23.07
C LEU A 569 -10.14 -22.71 23.69
N GLU A 570 -9.85 -23.69 22.82
CA GLU A 570 -9.30 -24.97 23.24
C GLU A 570 -7.98 -24.76 24.01
N ALA A 571 -7.78 -25.55 25.07
CA ALA A 571 -6.67 -25.35 26.01
C ALA A 571 -5.29 -25.28 25.32
N ASN A 572 -5.04 -26.13 24.32
CA ASN A 572 -3.78 -26.11 23.56
C ASN A 572 -3.58 -24.80 22.78
N LYS A 573 -4.64 -24.29 22.15
CA LYS A 573 -4.61 -23.02 21.41
C LYS A 573 -4.47 -21.83 22.35
N ALA A 574 -5.19 -21.82 23.47
CA ALA A 574 -5.08 -20.78 24.49
C ALA A 574 -3.65 -20.73 25.06
N SER A 575 -3.07 -21.88 25.40
CA SER A 575 -1.69 -22.00 25.88
C SER A 575 -0.68 -21.49 24.85
N TRP A 576 -0.89 -21.83 23.56
CA TRP A 576 -0.06 -21.36 22.46
C TRP A 576 -0.07 -19.84 22.32
N TYR A 577 -1.25 -19.19 22.31
CA TYR A 577 -1.34 -17.73 22.28
C TYR A 577 -0.68 -17.07 23.49
N GLN A 578 -0.92 -17.58 24.70
CA GLN A 578 -0.29 -17.05 25.92
C GLN A 578 1.24 -17.18 25.88
N LYS A 579 1.76 -18.27 25.30
CA LYS A 579 3.20 -18.47 25.10
C LYS A 579 3.76 -17.43 24.12
N LEU A 580 3.10 -17.22 22.98
CA LEU A 580 3.54 -16.23 21.99
C LEU A 580 3.51 -14.81 22.56
N ILE A 581 2.45 -14.43 23.28
CA ILE A 581 2.40 -13.13 23.97
C ILE A 581 3.56 -13.01 24.97
N GLY A 582 3.85 -14.07 25.73
CA GLY A 582 4.98 -14.12 26.64
C GLY A 582 6.33 -13.91 25.96
N GLU A 583 6.53 -14.51 24.79
CA GLU A 583 7.74 -14.35 23.97
C GLU A 583 7.89 -12.91 23.46
N VAL A 584 6.81 -12.30 22.97
CA VAL A 584 6.83 -10.89 22.54
C VAL A 584 7.07 -9.94 23.71
N GLU A 585 6.34 -10.12 24.82
CA GLU A 585 6.48 -9.29 26.03
C GLU A 585 7.93 -9.32 26.54
N SER A 586 8.57 -10.49 26.56
CA SER A 586 9.95 -10.61 27.04
C SER A 586 11.05 -10.00 26.17
N LEU A 587 10.72 -9.54 24.96
CA LEU A 587 11.68 -8.84 24.08
C LEU A 587 11.72 -7.34 24.32
N PHE A 588 10.75 -6.79 25.04
CA PHE A 588 10.75 -5.36 25.31
C PHE A 588 11.82 -4.98 26.32
N GLU A 589 12.45 -3.83 26.06
CA GLU A 589 13.18 -3.08 27.08
C GLU A 589 12.20 -2.54 28.15
N PRO A 590 12.50 -2.65 29.46
CA PRO A 590 11.53 -2.39 30.53
C PRO A 590 10.91 -0.98 30.49
N MET A 591 11.72 0.04 30.26
CA MET A 591 11.25 1.44 30.25
C MET A 591 10.44 1.75 28.99
N GLU A 592 10.86 1.24 27.83
CA GLU A 592 10.14 1.38 26.56
C GLU A 592 8.77 0.71 26.62
N ARG A 593 8.67 -0.49 27.22
CA ARG A 593 7.39 -1.19 27.40
C ARG A 593 6.37 -0.40 28.22
N CYS A 594 6.84 0.46 29.10
CA CYS A 594 6.00 1.24 29.99
C CYS A 594 5.62 2.62 29.42
N SER A 595 6.25 3.02 28.31
CA SER A 595 6.03 4.32 27.67
C SER A 595 4.70 4.37 26.92
N ASP A 596 4.01 5.50 27.02
CA ASP A 596 2.81 5.83 26.23
C ASP A 596 3.13 6.83 25.10
N GLU A 597 4.41 6.97 24.73
CA GLU A 597 4.78 7.70 23.52
C GLU A 597 4.20 7.04 22.26
N PRO A 598 3.83 7.83 21.23
CA PRO A 598 3.33 7.29 19.97
C PRO A 598 4.31 6.30 19.32
N LEU A 599 3.77 5.24 18.72
CA LEU A 599 4.53 4.22 18.02
C LEU A 599 5.00 4.68 16.64
N SER A 600 6.18 4.19 16.24
CA SER A 600 6.74 4.42 14.91
C SER A 600 6.04 3.58 13.84
N TYR A 601 6.41 3.79 12.57
CA TYR A 601 5.86 3.02 11.44
C TYR A 601 6.06 1.51 11.56
N MET A 602 7.09 1.06 12.27
CA MET A 602 7.38 -0.37 12.47
C MET A 602 6.26 -1.12 13.18
N PHE A 603 5.35 -0.41 13.84
CA PHE A 603 4.10 -0.97 14.36
C PHE A 603 3.29 -1.73 13.30
N LEU A 604 3.11 -1.17 12.10
CA LEU A 604 2.39 -1.86 11.03
C LEU A 604 3.16 -3.06 10.50
N ALA A 605 4.48 -2.94 10.37
CA ALA A 605 5.33 -4.05 9.92
C ALA A 605 5.24 -5.24 10.90
N GLY A 606 5.32 -4.99 12.21
CA GLY A 606 5.18 -6.03 13.24
C GLY A 606 3.81 -6.68 13.23
N PHE A 607 2.75 -5.89 13.03
CA PHE A 607 1.40 -6.41 12.87
C PHE A 607 1.26 -7.30 11.63
N ALA A 608 1.69 -6.82 10.46
CA ALA A 608 1.58 -7.56 9.21
C ALA A 608 2.43 -8.84 9.21
N CYS A 609 3.68 -8.79 9.68
CA CYS A 609 4.56 -9.95 9.74
C CYS A 609 4.02 -11.04 10.67
N GLN A 610 3.53 -10.67 11.86
CA GLN A 610 3.02 -11.64 12.83
C GLN A 610 1.76 -12.33 12.31
N ARG A 611 0.90 -11.63 11.57
CA ARG A 611 -0.27 -12.23 10.92
C ARG A 611 0.14 -13.15 9.78
N ALA A 612 1.06 -12.72 8.91
CA ALA A 612 1.57 -13.55 7.83
C ALA A 612 2.14 -14.89 8.36
N GLN A 613 2.90 -14.84 9.46
CA GLN A 613 3.41 -16.05 10.12
C GLN A 613 2.30 -17.01 10.55
N ILE A 614 1.20 -16.50 11.14
CA ILE A 614 0.10 -17.33 11.66
C ILE A 614 -0.65 -18.07 10.55
N TYR A 615 -0.82 -17.44 9.38
CA TYR A 615 -1.50 -18.05 8.23
C TYR A 615 -0.58 -18.91 7.36
N THR A 616 0.73 -18.89 7.61
CA THR A 616 1.69 -19.66 6.82
C THR A 616 1.81 -21.08 7.36
N PRO A 617 1.67 -22.11 6.51
CA PRO A 617 1.88 -23.51 6.90
C PRO A 617 3.25 -23.75 7.53
N ALA A 618 3.31 -24.63 8.54
CA ALA A 618 4.51 -24.87 9.35
C ALA A 618 5.72 -25.39 8.54
N ASP A 619 5.48 -26.09 7.43
CA ASP A 619 6.49 -26.59 6.49
C ASP A 619 7.18 -25.48 5.69
N LYS A 620 6.53 -24.32 5.55
CA LYS A 620 7.05 -23.15 4.83
C LYS A 620 7.69 -22.11 5.75
N LEU A 621 7.51 -22.25 7.06
CA LEU A 621 8.07 -21.31 8.02
C LEU A 621 9.58 -21.56 8.19
N PRO A 622 10.40 -20.50 8.30
CA PRO A 622 11.79 -20.65 8.68
C PRO A 622 11.89 -21.29 10.07
N LYS A 623 12.98 -22.03 10.31
CA LYS A 623 13.24 -22.62 11.62
C LYS A 623 13.22 -21.54 12.69
N ARG A 624 12.39 -21.76 13.71
CA ARG A 624 12.20 -20.83 14.81
C ARG A 624 13.51 -20.57 15.53
N LYS A 625 13.90 -19.30 15.67
CA LYS A 625 15.10 -18.94 16.44
C LYS A 625 14.79 -19.19 17.91
N THR A 626 15.70 -19.88 18.62
CA THR A 626 15.53 -20.10 20.05
C THR A 626 15.80 -18.79 20.78
N LEU A 627 14.74 -18.19 21.33
CA LEU A 627 14.91 -17.00 22.16
C LEU A 627 15.62 -17.38 23.46
N PRO A 628 16.54 -16.53 23.97
CA PRO A 628 17.20 -16.78 25.25
C PRO A 628 16.15 -16.89 26.35
N ALA A 629 16.45 -17.73 27.34
CA ALA A 629 15.56 -17.93 28.46
C ALA A 629 15.45 -16.61 29.26
N PRO A 630 14.23 -16.05 29.44
CA PRO A 630 14.08 -14.70 29.96
C PRO A 630 14.29 -14.68 31.46
N SER A 631 14.86 -13.58 31.98
CA SER A 631 14.76 -13.28 33.40
C SER A 631 13.42 -12.60 33.69
N PRO A 632 12.73 -12.90 34.80
CA PRO A 632 11.56 -12.14 35.22
C PRO A 632 11.92 -10.68 35.41
N VAL A 633 11.13 -9.79 34.82
CA VAL A 633 11.38 -8.35 34.92
C VAL A 633 10.52 -7.78 36.04
N ILE A 634 11.16 -7.52 37.19
CA ILE A 634 10.51 -7.10 38.43
C ILE A 634 11.27 -5.90 39.00
N PHE A 635 10.78 -4.69 38.76
CA PHE A 635 11.45 -3.45 39.17
C PHE A 635 10.55 -2.49 39.95
N ASP A 636 9.23 -2.74 40.00
CA ASP A 636 8.29 -1.89 40.71
C ASP A 636 7.08 -2.66 41.26
N ARG A 637 6.18 -1.95 41.95
CA ARG A 637 4.95 -2.51 42.50
C ARG A 637 4.09 -3.24 41.46
N ALA A 638 3.93 -2.67 40.26
CA ALA A 638 3.05 -3.25 39.24
C ALA A 638 3.59 -4.55 38.68
N THR A 639 4.88 -4.59 38.32
CA THR A 639 5.56 -5.79 37.83
C THR A 639 5.63 -6.89 38.89
N ARG A 640 5.83 -6.54 40.17
CA ARG A 640 5.76 -7.50 41.30
C ARG A 640 4.40 -8.17 41.41
N PHE A 641 3.31 -7.40 41.44
CA PHE A 641 1.96 -7.97 41.47
C PHE A 641 1.64 -8.79 40.21
N GLY A 642 2.14 -8.37 39.04
CA GLY A 642 2.08 -9.16 37.80
C GLY A 642 2.75 -10.53 37.95
N ALA A 643 3.95 -10.57 38.51
CA ALA A 643 4.69 -11.80 38.77
C ALA A 643 3.92 -12.75 39.72
N MET A 644 3.31 -12.21 40.79
CA MET A 644 2.47 -13.01 41.69
C MET A 644 1.30 -13.67 40.95
N LEU A 645 0.64 -12.90 40.07
CA LEU A 645 -0.46 -13.40 39.27
C LEU A 645 -0.01 -14.51 38.30
N ALA A 646 1.19 -14.39 37.73
CA ALA A 646 1.77 -15.39 36.86
C ALA A 646 2.07 -16.71 37.58
N VAL A 647 2.60 -16.63 38.81
CA VAL A 647 2.86 -17.81 39.63
C VAL A 647 1.57 -18.53 39.99
N ALA A 648 0.52 -17.79 40.37
CA ALA A 648 -0.80 -18.37 40.64
C ALA A 648 -1.41 -19.04 39.40
N ASP A 649 -1.33 -18.37 38.25
CA ASP A 649 -1.78 -18.89 36.96
C ASP A 649 -1.06 -20.20 36.57
N MET A 650 0.27 -20.22 36.65
CA MET A 650 1.06 -21.41 36.31
C MET A 650 0.80 -22.56 37.29
N ALA A 651 0.71 -22.30 38.59
CA ALA A 651 0.39 -23.33 39.58
C ALA A 651 -0.97 -23.98 39.29
N GLU A 652 -2.02 -23.20 39.02
CA GLU A 652 -3.33 -23.72 38.63
C GLU A 652 -3.28 -24.50 37.30
N LEU A 653 -2.53 -24.00 36.31
CA LEU A 653 -2.40 -24.65 35.01
C LEU A 653 -1.74 -26.04 35.12
N TYR A 654 -0.62 -26.14 35.85
CA TYR A 654 0.06 -27.41 36.06
C TYR A 654 -0.73 -28.36 36.95
N ALA A 655 -1.45 -27.85 37.96
CA ALA A 655 -2.33 -28.68 38.78
C ALA A 655 -3.45 -29.34 37.96
N THR A 656 -3.81 -28.76 36.82
CA THR A 656 -4.90 -29.24 35.96
C THR A 656 -4.44 -29.89 34.68
N ASP A 657 -3.14 -30.22 34.56
CA ASP A 657 -2.53 -30.82 33.37
C ASP A 657 -2.82 -30.00 32.10
N GLY A 658 -2.83 -28.66 32.23
CA GLY A 658 -3.09 -27.74 31.13
C GLY A 658 -4.56 -27.52 30.78
N LYS A 659 -5.51 -28.28 31.36
CA LYS A 659 -6.94 -28.24 30.99
C LYS A 659 -7.60 -26.88 31.19
N ARG A 660 -7.06 -26.06 32.11
CA ARG A 660 -7.56 -24.70 32.40
C ARG A 660 -6.79 -23.59 31.70
N ALA A 661 -6.02 -23.88 30.65
CA ALA A 661 -5.39 -22.84 29.84
C ALA A 661 -6.42 -21.82 29.36
N GLY A 662 -6.14 -20.53 29.54
CA GLY A 662 -7.07 -19.44 29.22
C GLY A 662 -8.22 -19.21 30.21
N SER A 663 -8.41 -20.06 31.23
CA SER A 663 -9.56 -20.01 32.15
C SER A 663 -9.19 -20.21 33.63
N THR A 664 -7.92 -19.98 33.99
CA THR A 664 -7.45 -20.00 35.38
C THR A 664 -8.09 -18.89 36.21
N ASN A 665 -8.22 -19.09 37.52
CA ASN A 665 -8.78 -18.06 38.41
C ASN A 665 -7.94 -16.78 38.39
N ALA A 666 -6.63 -16.90 38.21
CA ALA A 666 -5.73 -15.76 38.05
C ALA A 666 -6.15 -14.89 36.86
N LEU A 667 -6.42 -15.47 35.69
CA LEU A 667 -6.90 -14.76 34.51
C LEU A 667 -8.30 -14.17 34.71
N MET A 668 -9.23 -14.96 35.26
CA MET A 668 -10.62 -14.52 35.49
C MET A 668 -10.72 -13.35 36.48
N LEU A 669 -9.73 -13.19 37.36
CA LEU A 669 -9.67 -12.14 38.36
C LEU A 669 -8.69 -11.01 38.01
N VAL A 670 -8.14 -10.96 36.79
CA VAL A 670 -7.23 -9.87 36.34
C VAL A 670 -7.87 -8.49 36.54
N SER A 671 -9.14 -8.31 36.18
CA SER A 671 -9.82 -7.01 36.28
C SER A 671 -9.96 -6.49 37.73
N PRO A 672 -10.51 -7.27 38.69
CA PRO A 672 -10.52 -6.85 40.09
C PRO A 672 -9.11 -6.75 40.69
N PHE A 673 -8.17 -7.59 40.22
CA PHE A 673 -6.77 -7.57 40.65
C PHE A 673 -6.05 -6.28 40.27
N ALA A 674 -6.21 -5.81 39.03
CA ALA A 674 -5.63 -4.55 38.59
C ALA A 674 -6.26 -3.34 39.29
N ARG A 675 -7.53 -3.41 39.73
CA ARG A 675 -8.21 -2.31 40.45
C ARG A 675 -7.81 -2.22 41.93
N ASN A 676 -7.69 -3.36 42.61
CA ASN A 676 -7.31 -3.42 44.02
C ASN A 676 -6.46 -4.68 44.27
N PRO A 677 -5.14 -4.63 44.01
CA PRO A 677 -4.29 -5.81 43.96
C PRO A 677 -4.16 -6.49 45.32
N SER A 678 -3.98 -5.72 46.40
CA SER A 678 -3.78 -6.28 47.74
C SER A 678 -5.00 -7.05 48.25
N ARG A 679 -6.22 -6.52 48.01
CA ARG A 679 -7.46 -7.22 48.40
C ARG A 679 -7.79 -8.36 47.45
N ALA A 680 -7.65 -8.16 46.15
CA ALA A 680 -7.94 -9.18 45.17
C ALA A 680 -6.98 -10.37 45.26
N TRP A 681 -5.72 -10.13 45.65
CA TRP A 681 -4.74 -11.19 45.87
C TRP A 681 -5.22 -12.21 46.91
N ALA A 682 -5.84 -11.78 48.00
CA ALA A 682 -6.39 -12.71 48.99
C ALA A 682 -7.47 -13.64 48.40
N ASN A 683 -8.27 -13.13 47.46
CA ASN A 683 -9.28 -13.93 46.75
C ASN A 683 -8.64 -14.87 45.71
N VAL A 684 -7.64 -14.40 44.97
CA VAL A 684 -6.88 -15.25 44.03
C VAL A 684 -6.18 -16.38 44.79
N HIS A 685 -5.51 -16.04 45.90
CA HIS A 685 -4.77 -16.99 46.74
C HIS A 685 -5.68 -18.01 47.39
N SER A 686 -6.83 -17.63 47.95
CA SER A 686 -7.76 -18.59 48.56
C SER A 686 -8.26 -19.64 47.55
N LYS A 687 -8.46 -19.23 46.29
CA LYS A 687 -8.79 -20.13 45.18
C LYS A 687 -7.63 -20.97 44.69
N LEU A 688 -6.39 -20.59 45.03
CA LEU A 688 -5.17 -21.30 44.68
C LEU A 688 -4.91 -22.50 45.60
N ILE A 689 -5.39 -22.47 46.85
CA ILE A 689 -5.16 -23.51 47.86
C ILE A 689 -5.52 -24.93 47.37
N PRO A 690 -6.70 -25.19 46.77
CA PRO A 690 -7.03 -26.53 46.28
C PRO A 690 -6.06 -27.05 45.19
N TYR A 691 -5.49 -26.15 44.40
CA TYR A 691 -4.52 -26.51 43.37
C TYR A 691 -3.14 -26.79 43.98
N PHE A 692 -2.76 -26.08 45.04
CA PHE A 692 -1.56 -26.46 45.81
C PHE A 692 -1.69 -27.83 46.45
N GLU A 693 -2.87 -28.17 46.99
CA GLU A 693 -3.12 -29.51 47.51
C GLU A 693 -2.96 -30.57 46.41
N LYS A 694 -3.53 -30.31 45.23
CA LYS A 694 -3.44 -31.22 44.08
C LYS A 694 -2.00 -31.38 43.55
N LEU A 695 -1.17 -30.34 43.62
CA LEU A 695 0.23 -30.38 43.19
C LEU A 695 1.14 -31.16 44.14
N GLY A 696 0.73 -31.41 45.39
CA GLY A 696 1.56 -32.12 46.38
C GLY A 696 2.91 -31.42 46.60
N GLU A 697 4.01 -32.18 46.52
CA GLU A 697 5.39 -31.65 46.67
C GLU A 697 5.69 -30.51 45.69
N LYS A 698 5.15 -30.58 44.47
CA LYS A 698 5.40 -29.55 43.44
C LYS A 698 4.84 -28.18 43.84
N SER A 699 3.89 -28.13 44.78
CA SER A 699 3.36 -26.86 45.31
C SER A 699 4.41 -26.06 46.06
N ALA A 700 5.43 -26.71 46.63
CA ALA A 700 6.49 -26.04 47.38
C ALA A 700 7.31 -25.11 46.49
N HIS A 701 7.49 -25.43 45.21
CA HIS A 701 8.20 -24.57 44.26
C HIS A 701 7.47 -23.23 44.04
N TYR A 702 6.17 -23.29 43.73
CA TYR A 702 5.36 -22.09 43.51
C TYR A 702 5.22 -21.24 44.77
N GLN A 703 5.07 -21.88 45.94
CA GLN A 703 5.03 -21.17 47.22
C GLN A 703 6.36 -20.48 47.54
N ARG A 704 7.50 -21.09 47.21
CA ARG A 704 8.82 -20.44 47.33
C ARG A 704 8.95 -19.23 46.41
N MET A 705 8.45 -19.33 45.18
CA MET A 705 8.44 -18.19 44.25
C MET A 705 7.57 -17.05 44.79
N LEU A 706 6.36 -17.34 45.27
CA LEU A 706 5.51 -16.33 45.92
C LEU A 706 6.19 -15.72 47.14
N ALA A 707 6.88 -16.53 47.94
CA ALA A 707 7.62 -16.07 49.11
C ALA A 707 8.72 -15.07 48.75
N LYS A 708 9.50 -15.37 47.71
CA LYS A 708 10.54 -14.47 47.19
C LYS A 708 9.95 -13.16 46.64
N ILE A 709 8.83 -13.22 45.92
CA ILE A 709 8.18 -12.02 45.37
C ILE A 709 7.62 -11.15 46.50
N GLU A 710 6.91 -11.76 47.47
CA GLU A 710 6.33 -11.10 48.64
C GLU A 710 7.41 -10.45 49.52
N ALA A 711 8.57 -11.10 49.69
CA ALA A 711 9.70 -10.55 50.44
C ALA A 711 10.35 -9.33 49.78
N GLY A 712 10.20 -9.18 48.46
CA GLY A 712 10.77 -8.05 47.72
C GLY A 712 9.91 -6.78 47.73
N PHE A 713 8.71 -6.79 48.32
CA PHE A 713 7.91 -5.57 48.45
C PHE A 713 8.42 -4.68 49.59
N LYS A 714 8.36 -3.37 49.38
CA LYS A 714 8.36 -2.42 50.50
C LYS A 714 7.00 -2.46 51.21
N PRO A 715 6.93 -2.31 52.55
CA PRO A 715 5.68 -2.37 53.30
C PRO A 715 4.58 -1.46 52.73
N ASP A 716 4.91 -0.21 52.44
CA ASP A 716 3.95 0.77 51.90
C ASP A 716 3.47 0.41 50.48
N GLU A 717 4.34 -0.17 49.64
CA GLU A 717 3.98 -0.57 48.27
C GLU A 717 3.01 -1.77 48.28
N ARG A 718 3.19 -2.71 49.21
CA ARG A 718 2.36 -3.91 49.34
C ARG A 718 0.97 -3.61 49.92
N ALA A 719 0.89 -2.67 50.87
CA ALA A 719 -0.36 -2.27 51.50
C ALA A 719 -1.18 -1.30 50.62
N ASN A 720 -0.53 -0.57 49.70
CA ASN A 720 -1.20 0.37 48.81
C ASN A 720 -2.33 -0.30 48.00
N ILE A 721 -3.54 0.28 48.04
CA ILE A 721 -4.75 -0.20 47.37
C ILE A 721 -5.02 0.45 46.00
N SER A 722 -4.21 1.43 45.59
CA SER A 722 -4.35 2.10 44.31
C SER A 722 -4.25 1.12 43.13
N PRO A 723 -4.98 1.37 42.03
CA PRO A 723 -4.90 0.54 40.84
C PRO A 723 -3.47 0.33 40.35
N LEU A 724 -3.21 -0.84 39.77
CA LEU A 724 -1.94 -1.13 39.14
C LEU A 724 -1.76 -0.30 37.88
N LYS A 725 -0.52 0.16 37.66
CA LYS A 725 -0.13 0.73 36.37
C LYS A 725 -0.19 -0.38 35.29
N PRO A 726 -0.48 -0.05 34.02
CA PRO A 726 -0.77 -1.04 32.97
C PRO A 726 0.30 -2.11 32.74
N HIS A 727 1.56 -1.80 33.02
CA HIS A 727 2.69 -2.70 32.82
C HIS A 727 2.81 -3.83 33.86
N TYR A 728 1.81 -4.02 34.74
CA TYR A 728 1.69 -5.28 35.49
C TYR A 728 1.61 -6.51 34.56
N LEU A 729 1.05 -6.34 33.35
CA LEU A 729 1.01 -7.39 32.33
C LEU A 729 2.41 -7.80 31.85
N TYR A 730 3.35 -6.85 31.78
CA TYR A 730 4.73 -7.14 31.41
C TYR A 730 5.40 -8.01 32.48
N GLY A 731 5.23 -7.68 33.77
CA GLY A 731 5.68 -8.53 34.88
C GLY A 731 5.02 -9.91 34.87
N TYR A 732 3.73 -9.99 34.55
CA TYR A 732 2.99 -11.24 34.42
C TYR A 732 3.54 -12.14 33.29
N TYR A 733 3.65 -11.63 32.07
CA TYR A 733 4.05 -12.42 30.91
C TYR A 733 5.54 -12.80 30.92
N THR A 734 6.43 -11.91 31.38
CA THR A 734 7.86 -12.22 31.53
C THR A 734 8.09 -13.33 32.58
N THR A 735 7.41 -13.23 33.73
CA THR A 735 7.46 -14.27 34.77
C THR A 735 6.88 -15.58 34.27
N ARG A 736 5.72 -15.56 33.59
CA ARG A 736 5.10 -16.75 33.01
C ARG A 736 6.05 -17.45 32.03
N ARG A 737 6.69 -16.70 31.13
CA ARG A 737 7.66 -17.26 30.16
C ARG A 737 8.88 -17.83 30.86
N ALA A 738 9.40 -17.16 31.88
CA ALA A 738 10.53 -17.66 32.65
C ALA A 738 10.18 -18.98 33.37
N ILE A 739 8.94 -19.17 33.87
CA ILE A 739 8.50 -20.42 34.54
C ILE A 739 8.50 -21.56 33.52
N LEU A 740 8.02 -21.29 32.31
CA LEU A 740 7.99 -22.26 31.22
C LEU A 740 9.41 -22.65 30.74
N ALA A 741 10.38 -21.73 30.80
CA ALA A 741 11.74 -21.96 30.32
C ALA A 741 12.60 -22.77 31.31
N TYR A 742 12.55 -22.42 32.60
CA TYR A 742 13.44 -23.01 33.61
C TYR A 742 12.75 -24.05 34.51
N GLY A 743 11.43 -24.22 34.37
CA GLY A 743 10.63 -24.92 35.37
C GLY A 743 10.54 -24.12 36.68
N ALA A 744 9.86 -24.68 37.68
CA ALA A 744 9.62 -23.99 38.94
C ALA A 744 10.86 -23.92 39.88
N ASP A 745 11.98 -24.57 39.52
CA ASP A 745 13.13 -24.80 40.40
C ASP A 745 14.43 -24.05 40.02
N GLN A 746 14.55 -23.48 38.83
CA GLN A 746 15.79 -22.83 38.38
C GLN A 746 15.53 -21.38 37.92
N GLY A 747 16.42 -20.46 38.28
CA GLY A 747 16.52 -19.12 37.64
C GLY A 747 15.56 -18.01 38.08
N MET A 748 14.63 -18.23 39.01
CA MET A 748 13.66 -17.21 39.41
C MET A 748 14.10 -16.40 40.63
N ILE A 749 14.34 -15.11 40.38
CA ILE A 749 14.58 -14.01 41.33
C ILE A 749 16.01 -14.05 41.88
N ALA A 750 16.87 -13.22 41.29
CA ALA A 750 18.15 -12.83 41.85
C ALA A 750 17.93 -12.26 43.26
N GLU A 751 18.80 -12.64 44.20
CA GLU A 751 18.81 -12.12 45.57
C GLU A 751 19.19 -10.63 45.54
N GLU A 752 18.26 -9.75 45.20
CA GLU A 752 18.48 -8.32 45.34
C GLU A 752 17.89 -7.81 46.66
N ASN A 753 18.84 -7.53 47.55
CA ASN A 753 18.82 -6.55 48.61
C ASN A 753 18.08 -6.90 49.92
N GLY A 754 18.92 -7.24 50.90
CA GLY A 754 18.82 -6.79 52.28
C GLY A 754 17.63 -7.34 53.05
N MET A 755 17.90 -8.36 53.89
CA MET A 755 17.01 -8.70 55.00
C MET A 755 16.73 -7.44 55.82
N LEU A 756 15.59 -6.81 55.57
CA LEU A 756 14.94 -6.00 56.59
C LEU A 756 14.69 -6.95 57.76
N SER A 757 15.13 -6.57 58.95
CA SER A 757 14.73 -7.22 60.19
C SER A 757 13.20 -7.25 60.25
N PHE A 758 12.59 -8.36 59.85
CA PHE A 758 11.14 -8.49 59.82
C PHE A 758 10.64 -8.64 61.26
N SER A 759 10.18 -7.52 61.82
CA SER A 759 9.57 -7.47 63.15
C SER A 759 8.08 -7.17 62.98
N PRO A 760 7.20 -8.19 62.97
CA PRO A 760 5.76 -7.98 62.86
C PRO A 760 5.24 -7.14 64.04
N LYS A 761 4.45 -6.12 63.73
CA LYS A 761 3.87 -5.15 64.68
C LYS A 761 2.35 -5.16 64.65
N SER A 762 1.74 -5.32 63.48
CA SER A 762 0.27 -5.33 63.37
C SER A 762 -0.31 -6.70 63.69
N ARG A 763 -1.60 -6.74 64.01
CA ARG A 763 -2.35 -7.98 64.27
C ARG A 763 -2.27 -8.93 63.07
N GLU A 764 -2.43 -8.40 61.86
CA GLU A 764 -2.37 -9.12 60.59
C GLU A 764 -0.97 -9.70 60.36
N GLU A 765 0.07 -8.93 60.64
CA GLU A 765 1.46 -9.37 60.51
C GLU A 765 1.80 -10.47 61.52
N LEU A 766 1.36 -10.33 62.77
CA LEU A 766 1.58 -11.33 63.84
C LEU A 766 0.91 -12.66 63.49
N TYR A 767 -0.39 -12.64 63.14
CA TYR A 767 -1.11 -13.86 62.75
C TYR A 767 -0.58 -14.47 61.44
N GLY A 768 -0.23 -13.63 60.46
CA GLY A 768 0.41 -14.10 59.23
C GLY A 768 1.73 -14.81 59.50
N SER A 769 2.58 -14.22 60.34
CA SER A 769 3.88 -14.79 60.74
C SER A 769 3.72 -16.11 61.47
N LEU A 770 2.77 -16.20 62.41
CA LEU A 770 2.45 -17.45 63.13
C LEU A 770 2.08 -18.58 62.15
N LEU A 771 1.21 -18.28 61.19
CA LEU A 771 0.81 -19.25 60.17
C LEU A 771 1.97 -19.67 59.27
N GLY A 772 2.87 -18.75 58.91
CA GLY A 772 4.04 -19.03 58.07
C GLY A 772 5.07 -19.92 58.76
N ILE A 773 5.34 -19.66 60.05
CA ILE A 773 6.23 -20.47 60.89
C ILE A 773 5.63 -21.87 61.09
N ALA A 774 4.32 -21.96 61.36
CA ALA A 774 3.61 -23.24 61.48
C ALA A 774 3.68 -24.09 60.20
N ASP A 775 3.44 -23.48 59.04
CA ASP A 775 3.54 -24.15 57.74
C ASP A 775 4.95 -24.67 57.48
N MET A 776 5.98 -23.87 57.76
CA MET A 776 7.37 -24.28 57.54
C MET A 776 7.81 -25.41 58.50
N LEU A 777 7.45 -25.32 59.79
CA LEU A 777 7.72 -26.37 60.78
C LEU A 777 7.08 -27.70 60.36
N GLU A 778 5.78 -27.67 60.04
CA GLU A 778 5.07 -28.85 59.60
C GLU A 778 5.68 -29.43 58.31
N ARG A 779 6.04 -28.57 57.35
CA ARG A 779 6.67 -29.00 56.10
C ARG A 779 8.03 -29.67 56.31
N TRP A 780 8.85 -29.16 57.22
CA TRP A 780 10.13 -29.78 57.57
C TRP A 780 9.90 -31.20 58.14
N ALA A 781 8.98 -31.33 59.09
CA ALA A 781 8.65 -32.61 59.71
C ALA A 781 7.98 -33.62 58.75
N LEU A 782 7.29 -33.14 57.70
CA LEU A 782 6.72 -33.99 56.65
C LEU A 782 7.78 -34.47 55.65
N ASN A 783 8.73 -33.59 55.30
CA ASN A 783 9.83 -33.91 54.39
C ASN A 783 10.81 -34.93 54.99
N GLU A 784 11.15 -34.84 56.28
CA GLU A 784 12.02 -35.83 56.94
C GLU A 784 11.44 -37.25 56.96
N ASN A 785 10.13 -37.37 56.77
CA ASN A 785 9.41 -38.65 56.84
C ASN A 785 8.90 -39.12 55.47
N GLU A 786 9.34 -38.50 54.36
CA GLU A 786 8.90 -38.78 52.98
C GLU A 786 7.36 -38.76 52.82
N THR A 787 6.67 -38.00 53.67
CA THR A 787 5.20 -37.94 53.66
C THR A 787 4.68 -36.87 52.72
N VAL A 788 4.12 -37.31 51.60
CA VAL A 788 3.60 -36.43 50.54
C VAL A 788 2.19 -35.95 50.86
N ARG A 789 2.07 -34.83 51.61
CA ARG A 789 0.78 -34.13 51.80
C ARG A 789 0.93 -32.65 52.09
N SER A 790 -0.14 -31.89 51.87
CA SER A 790 -0.21 -30.47 52.24
C SER A 790 -0.25 -30.28 53.77
N THR A 791 0.33 -29.18 54.24
CA THR A 791 0.33 -28.82 55.67
C THR A 791 -1.08 -28.48 56.14
N ASN A 792 -1.36 -28.70 57.42
CA ASN A 792 -2.60 -28.26 58.06
C ASN A 792 -2.70 -26.72 58.00
N ALA A 793 -1.57 -26.01 58.14
CA ALA A 793 -1.51 -24.56 58.03
C ALA A 793 -2.03 -24.05 56.66
N LEU A 794 -1.60 -24.67 55.56
CA LEU A 794 -2.06 -24.31 54.21
C LEU A 794 -3.54 -24.67 53.99
N ARG A 795 -3.94 -25.89 54.37
CA ARG A 795 -5.34 -26.38 54.23
C ARG A 795 -6.34 -25.53 55.01
N MET A 796 -5.96 -25.06 56.19
CA MET A 796 -6.83 -24.27 57.06
C MET A 796 -6.72 -22.76 56.84
N MET A 797 -5.91 -22.29 55.89
CA MET A 797 -5.65 -20.86 55.71
C MET A 797 -6.91 -20.05 55.46
N THR A 798 -7.84 -20.55 54.64
CA THR A 798 -9.13 -19.88 54.41
C THR A 798 -9.93 -19.75 55.71
N ALA A 799 -9.99 -20.80 56.53
CA ALA A 799 -10.66 -20.76 57.82
C ALA A 799 -9.93 -19.84 58.83
N PHE A 800 -8.59 -19.86 58.80
CA PHE A 800 -7.72 -19.04 59.64
C PHE A 800 -7.92 -17.55 59.37
N SER A 801 -8.05 -17.14 58.10
CA SER A 801 -8.34 -15.75 57.78
C SER A 801 -9.69 -15.27 58.29
N GLN A 802 -10.67 -16.16 58.48
CA GLN A 802 -11.99 -15.80 59.01
C GLN A 802 -12.06 -15.85 60.54
N ARG A 803 -11.34 -16.77 61.18
CA ARG A 803 -11.37 -17.03 62.64
C ARG A 803 -9.96 -17.29 63.18
N PRO A 804 -9.06 -16.28 63.17
CA PRO A 804 -7.64 -16.49 63.41
C PRO A 804 -7.33 -17.04 64.80
N ALA A 805 -7.93 -16.50 65.87
CA ALA A 805 -7.68 -16.97 67.23
C ALA A 805 -8.10 -18.43 67.46
N SER A 806 -9.32 -18.80 67.04
CA SER A 806 -9.84 -20.17 67.21
C SER A 806 -9.11 -21.19 66.36
N VAL A 807 -8.81 -20.84 65.11
CA VAL A 807 -8.09 -21.75 64.19
C VAL A 807 -6.62 -21.86 64.59
N TRP A 808 -5.99 -20.79 65.07
CA TRP A 808 -4.63 -20.86 65.63
C TRP A 808 -4.55 -21.83 66.80
N LYS A 809 -5.48 -21.77 67.76
CA LYS A 809 -5.52 -22.70 68.90
C LYS A 809 -5.58 -24.17 68.44
N TYR A 810 -6.36 -24.44 67.40
CA TYR A 810 -6.43 -25.76 66.78
C TYR A 810 -5.12 -26.16 66.10
N LEU A 811 -4.55 -25.28 65.25
CA LEU A 811 -3.30 -25.52 64.55
C LEU A 811 -2.14 -25.75 65.54
N ARG A 812 -2.06 -24.97 66.61
CA ARG A 812 -1.07 -25.12 67.69
C ARG A 812 -1.10 -26.51 68.31
N ALA A 813 -2.29 -27.04 68.60
CA ALA A 813 -2.44 -28.41 69.10
C ALA A 813 -2.04 -29.47 68.05
N LYS A 814 -2.31 -29.20 66.77
CA LYS A 814 -1.91 -30.09 65.66
C LYS A 814 -0.43 -30.01 65.28
N LEU A 815 0.30 -28.98 65.73
CA LEU A 815 1.74 -28.86 65.53
C LEU A 815 2.55 -29.75 66.47
N GLU A 816 2.01 -30.05 67.65
CA GLU A 816 2.69 -30.81 68.72
C GLU A 816 3.32 -32.15 68.28
N PRO A 817 2.67 -33.00 67.45
CA PRO A 817 3.29 -34.24 66.95
C PRO A 817 4.50 -34.00 66.05
N TYR A 818 4.54 -32.86 65.33
CA TYR A 818 5.65 -32.49 64.45
C TYR A 818 6.81 -31.89 65.22
N VAL A 819 6.51 -31.07 66.24
CA VAL A 819 7.51 -30.54 67.19
C VAL A 819 8.26 -31.68 67.86
N ARG A 820 7.52 -32.67 68.42
CA ARG A 820 8.13 -33.86 69.05
C ARG A 820 9.00 -34.67 68.09
N ARG A 821 8.61 -34.71 66.81
CA ARG A 821 9.36 -35.43 65.78
C ARG A 821 10.68 -34.76 65.44
N LEU A 822 10.66 -33.43 65.29
CA LEU A 822 11.85 -32.63 64.98
C LEU A 822 12.79 -32.46 66.19
N GLY A 823 12.29 -32.62 67.42
CA GLY A 823 13.09 -32.46 68.64
C GLY A 823 13.76 -31.08 68.70
N HIS A 824 15.06 -31.04 69.00
CA HIS A 824 15.85 -29.81 69.08
C HIS A 824 15.81 -28.95 67.81
N LYS A 825 15.58 -29.55 66.65
CA LYS A 825 15.45 -28.81 65.39
C LYS A 825 14.25 -27.85 65.39
N SER A 826 13.23 -28.11 66.20
CA SER A 826 12.04 -27.27 66.32
C SER A 826 12.17 -26.12 67.34
N ASP A 827 13.22 -26.11 68.17
CA ASP A 827 13.35 -25.17 69.30
C ASP A 827 13.26 -23.70 68.85
N LYS A 828 13.98 -23.34 67.78
CA LYS A 828 13.97 -21.99 67.18
C LYS A 828 12.57 -21.57 66.69
N PHE A 829 11.83 -22.50 66.09
CA PHE A 829 10.46 -22.24 65.63
C PHE A 829 9.51 -22.07 66.83
N CYS A 830 9.66 -22.89 67.86
CA CYS A 830 8.86 -22.82 69.08
C CYS A 830 9.09 -21.51 69.84
N GLU A 831 10.34 -21.02 69.93
CA GLU A 831 10.68 -19.72 70.51
C GLU A 831 10.05 -18.56 69.74
N GLN A 832 10.16 -18.55 68.41
CA GLN A 832 9.52 -17.53 67.57
C GLN A 832 8.01 -17.52 67.75
N ILE A 833 7.36 -18.70 67.79
CA ILE A 833 5.92 -18.79 68.03
C ILE A 833 5.55 -18.20 69.39
N ARG A 834 6.25 -18.57 70.48
CA ARG A 834 5.97 -18.02 71.82
C ARG A 834 6.13 -16.50 71.86
N LEU A 835 7.16 -15.98 71.20
CA LEU A 835 7.40 -14.53 71.10
C LEU A 835 6.25 -13.82 70.39
N LEU A 836 5.77 -14.35 69.27
CA LEU A 836 4.64 -13.78 68.54
C LEU A 836 3.33 -13.89 69.32
N GLU A 837 3.09 -15.02 69.99
CA GLU A 837 1.94 -15.22 70.89
C GLU A 837 1.94 -14.18 72.02
N SER A 838 3.11 -13.85 72.59
CA SER A 838 3.23 -12.83 73.66
C SER A 838 2.90 -11.40 73.21
N LYS A 839 3.02 -11.10 71.91
CA LYS A 839 2.72 -9.79 71.32
C LYS A 839 1.25 -9.61 70.93
N LEU A 840 0.44 -10.67 70.99
CA LEU A 840 -0.99 -10.62 70.68
C LEU A 840 -1.78 -10.23 71.95
N GLU A 841 -2.01 -8.93 72.15
CA GLU A 841 -2.66 -8.37 73.34
C GLU A 841 -4.16 -8.76 73.48
N ALA A 842 -4.86 -9.06 72.38
CA ALA A 842 -6.23 -9.59 72.40
C ALA A 842 -6.48 -10.60 71.26
N ASN A 843 -6.69 -11.87 71.63
CA ASN A 843 -7.06 -12.94 70.71
C ASN A 843 -8.55 -12.84 70.31
N ASP A 844 -8.88 -11.99 69.34
CA ASP A 844 -10.22 -11.92 68.74
C ASP A 844 -10.34 -12.72 67.43
N ASN A 845 -11.56 -13.12 67.10
CA ASN A 845 -11.88 -13.83 65.84
C ASN A 845 -12.31 -12.87 64.72
N LYS A 846 -11.92 -11.59 64.77
CA LYS A 846 -12.22 -10.69 63.64
C LYS A 846 -11.49 -11.19 62.39
N PRO A 847 -12.12 -11.20 61.20
CA PRO A 847 -11.45 -11.64 59.99
C PRO A 847 -10.18 -10.82 59.70
N LEU A 848 -9.14 -11.48 59.21
CA LEU A 848 -7.88 -10.85 58.79
C LEU A 848 -8.06 -10.15 57.44
N SER A 849 -7.41 -9.00 57.25
CA SER A 849 -7.26 -8.37 55.93
C SER A 849 -6.31 -9.20 55.06
N GLY A 850 -6.31 -9.01 53.74
CA GLY A 850 -5.38 -9.71 52.83
C GLY A 850 -3.88 -9.46 53.09
N GLU A 851 -3.53 -8.56 54.01
CA GLU A 851 -2.16 -8.20 54.37
C GLU A 851 -1.44 -9.32 55.13
N PHE A 852 -2.17 -10.18 55.85
CA PHE A 852 -1.57 -11.32 56.58
C PHE A 852 -0.77 -12.24 55.64
N LEU A 853 -1.16 -12.33 54.36
CA LEU A 853 -0.49 -13.17 53.37
C LEU A 853 0.95 -12.75 53.11
N ASN A 854 1.24 -11.45 53.13
CA ASN A 854 2.61 -10.96 52.95
C ASN A 854 3.51 -11.45 54.09
N SER A 855 3.05 -11.29 55.33
CA SER A 855 3.78 -11.77 56.52
C SER A 855 3.90 -13.29 56.60
N TYR A 856 2.86 -14.02 56.17
CA TYR A 856 2.91 -15.49 56.03
C TYR A 856 4.05 -15.92 55.11
N TYR A 857 4.16 -15.29 53.94
CA TYR A 857 5.18 -15.61 52.96
C TYR A 857 6.59 -15.15 53.38
N ILE A 858 6.72 -13.99 54.01
CA ILE A 858 8.00 -13.50 54.56
C ILE A 858 8.50 -14.45 55.66
N ALA A 859 7.64 -14.81 56.62
CA ALA A 859 8.01 -15.70 57.71
C ALA A 859 8.40 -17.11 57.22
N SER A 860 7.70 -17.60 56.18
CA SER A 860 8.06 -18.83 55.48
C SER A 860 9.45 -18.71 54.81
N PHE A 861 9.71 -17.62 54.09
CA PHE A 861 10.99 -17.40 53.41
C PHE A 861 12.19 -17.33 54.38
N VAL A 862 12.07 -16.53 55.44
CA VAL A 862 13.14 -16.36 56.44
C VAL A 862 13.47 -17.69 57.11
N ASN A 863 12.45 -18.45 57.51
CA ASN A 863 12.67 -19.71 58.20
C ASN A 863 13.11 -20.86 57.28
N GLN A 864 12.87 -20.75 55.98
CA GLN A 864 13.46 -21.67 55.02
C GLN A 864 14.97 -21.52 54.91
N LYS A 865 15.52 -20.29 54.99
CA LYS A 865 16.98 -20.09 55.06
C LYS A 865 17.56 -20.72 56.33
N ASN A 866 16.89 -20.51 57.47
CA ASN A 866 17.26 -21.10 58.76
C ASN A 866 17.25 -22.64 58.81
N ILE A 867 16.59 -23.33 57.87
CA ILE A 867 16.62 -24.81 57.77
C ILE A 867 17.81 -25.30 56.93
N LYS A 868 18.31 -24.45 56.02
CA LYS A 868 19.44 -24.78 55.13
C LYS A 868 20.80 -24.45 55.73
N GLU A 869 20.84 -23.42 56.57
CA GLU A 869 21.94 -23.08 57.49
C GLU A 869 21.88 -23.99 58.72
#